data_AF-A0A1X6N7F8-F1
#
_entry.id   AF-A0A1X6N7F8-F1
#
_cell.length_a   1.000
_cell.length_b   1.000
_cell.length_c   1.000
_cell.angle_alpha   90.00
_cell.angle_beta   90.00
_cell.angle_gamma   90.00
#
_symmetry.space_group_name_H-M   'P 1'
#
loop_
_entity.id
_entity.type
_entity.pdbx_description
1 polymer ?
#
loop_
_entity_poly.entity_id
_entity_poly.type
_entity_poly.pdbx_seq_one_letter_code
_entity_poly.pdbx_strand_id
1 'polypeptide(L)'
;MDDLSVQIPVWDLIRRFVPGKKPTAEVKAKLAELKLSVNDFTAGEQKMYSELCAFVQSVTDICVEGDAPEWKLVARDTVTGADPGKRNRRIDGKKKPDISIFRERDEARVTYQPATKANEGAENMEQAQMSLKAAESWHRASLVIECKSSNSDGHPFSFRPASTCKSSKTPGTSDKECNGAEPNPQAEKDVFLPQTDEAIESRGQLSDYAMHMMRSQPRQFCFIVVVAGCYARILRWDRAGAIVSEAFEFVEDPSIMVTFLYNYMTMTQEERGFDTSVVAAPRHEIDEMIAWKVGMVEDGRLSDYHTERFKEAMETKWPIYKVTIPREDLISAAELGRKVNKAGAPKDSSQSGSNIPAEDLTLLIGRPLSMSNSPTGRSTIGYVAFDMRGKRLVFMRDSWPLDSPLRTTERTVYKDLWQKRVTNIARPISGGIVKNGDKIHRTITQKYRNTVHGKDTRARIHFRLITDEVYEPLDNCKCSYELILVLSDAIKGKANIMVKRTGPKVGQVVGILIDWDLCKYRAQLKIGSNHPAHSGTWQFSSAMLLRYPMKLRQVSDDLESFVHVLHWTILMWYKHSRSESPAALQEVVLETYDKFSDTLGYDTGGDNKFSNMLLGALPFAKLSSEPLKRLTKKLAGICKEHYNASSTKEQRAKLEDIKDNIGKEPPSQDPVAPVEIDIFVRGDDPAEHSGSQGGVESSGEEGDESSGEEGDESSGEEGDESSGGEDARALLDTSAKPKLRGHSWILKAFRSVIENMEKNRYTQITIDKVDKPQFTPATESATQQSTRSRKRPSQSSNESNRSSKRQRTTKGVRTTSSSTDPTLQTDSNESLDGCA
;
A
#
# COMPACT_ATOMS: atom_id res chain seq x y z
N MET A 1 -1.99 4.54 -16.69
CA MET A 1 -1.03 3.53 -17.20
C MET A 1 -0.05 4.14 -18.20
N ASP A 2 -0.37 5.31 -18.77
CA ASP A 2 0.26 5.85 -19.99
C ASP A 2 1.76 6.17 -19.87
N ASP A 3 2.28 6.26 -18.64
CA ASP A 3 3.70 6.48 -18.37
C ASP A 3 4.45 5.25 -17.88
N LEU A 4 3.77 4.10 -17.80
CA LEU A 4 4.32 2.87 -17.24
C LEU A 4 4.38 1.70 -18.22
N SER A 5 3.71 1.82 -19.37
CA SER A 5 3.78 0.86 -20.45
C SER A 5 4.84 1.26 -21.46
N VAL A 6 5.57 0.27 -21.98
CA VAL A 6 6.59 0.49 -23.01
C VAL A 6 6.50 -0.57 -24.09
N GLN A 7 6.54 -0.13 -25.35
CA GLN A 7 6.47 -1.00 -26.51
C GLN A 7 7.87 -1.51 -26.90
N ILE A 8 7.97 -2.79 -27.24
CA ILE A 8 9.18 -3.41 -27.83
C ILE A 8 8.79 -4.35 -28.99
N PRO A 9 9.72 -4.68 -29.91
CA PRO A 9 9.44 -5.66 -30.96
C PRO A 9 8.97 -7.01 -30.40
N VAL A 10 8.01 -7.66 -31.08
CA VAL A 10 7.40 -8.90 -30.57
C VAL A 10 8.41 -10.03 -30.39
N TRP A 11 9.33 -10.20 -31.34
CA TRP A 11 10.37 -11.22 -31.24
C TRP A 11 11.40 -10.93 -30.14
N ASP A 12 11.64 -9.66 -29.82
CA ASP A 12 12.48 -9.27 -28.69
C ASP A 12 11.82 -9.66 -27.37
N LEU A 13 10.50 -9.46 -27.24
CA LEU A 13 9.74 -9.91 -26.07
C LEU A 13 9.83 -11.43 -25.90
N ILE A 14 9.54 -12.18 -26.96
CA ILE A 14 9.52 -13.66 -26.94
C ILE A 14 10.92 -14.19 -26.60
N ARG A 15 11.96 -13.76 -27.31
CA ARG A 15 13.34 -14.27 -27.11
C ARG A 15 13.88 -13.98 -25.72
N ARG A 16 13.52 -12.84 -25.12
CA ARG A 16 14.06 -12.40 -23.83
C ARG A 16 13.29 -12.95 -22.63
N PHE A 17 11.98 -13.13 -22.77
CA PHE A 17 11.09 -13.37 -21.62
C PHE A 17 10.25 -14.62 -21.71
N VAL A 18 10.20 -15.28 -22.88
CA VAL A 18 9.38 -16.46 -23.12
C VAL A 18 10.28 -17.58 -23.70
N PRO A 19 11.29 -18.05 -22.93
CA PRO A 19 12.33 -18.94 -23.44
C PRO A 19 11.77 -20.28 -23.91
N GLY A 20 10.87 -20.90 -23.13
CA GLY A 20 10.24 -22.19 -23.44
C GLY A 20 11.22 -23.34 -23.65
N LYS A 21 10.68 -24.54 -23.93
CA LYS A 21 11.46 -25.65 -24.46
C LYS A 21 11.65 -25.50 -25.97
N LYS A 22 12.69 -26.11 -26.53
CA LYS A 22 12.83 -26.22 -27.99
C LYS A 22 11.91 -27.34 -28.49
N PRO A 23 11.01 -27.08 -29.47
CA PRO A 23 10.14 -28.12 -30.01
C PRO A 23 10.94 -29.16 -30.81
N THR A 24 10.52 -30.43 -30.72
CA THR A 24 11.02 -31.49 -31.61
C THR A 24 10.52 -31.27 -33.04
N ALA A 25 11.11 -31.98 -34.02
CA ALA A 25 10.65 -31.88 -35.41
C ALA A 25 9.17 -32.29 -35.57
N GLU A 26 8.74 -33.32 -34.85
CA GLU A 26 7.35 -33.79 -34.83
C GLU A 26 6.40 -32.74 -34.23
N VAL A 27 6.73 -32.22 -33.04
CA VAL A 27 5.94 -31.17 -32.38
C VAL A 27 5.86 -29.94 -33.29
N LYS A 28 6.96 -29.56 -33.94
CA LYS A 28 6.98 -28.42 -34.87
C LYS A 28 6.05 -28.65 -36.08
N ALA A 29 5.97 -29.87 -36.59
CA ALA A 29 5.05 -30.22 -37.67
C ALA A 29 3.58 -30.10 -37.22
N LYS A 30 3.24 -30.68 -36.07
CA LYS A 30 1.88 -30.58 -35.48
C LYS A 30 1.47 -29.13 -35.21
N LEU A 31 2.38 -28.32 -34.67
CA LEU A 31 2.13 -26.89 -34.41
C LEU A 31 1.92 -26.07 -35.70
N ALA A 32 2.56 -26.46 -36.82
CA ALA A 32 2.43 -25.76 -38.10
C ALA A 32 1.09 -26.03 -38.81
N GLU A 33 0.36 -27.08 -38.41
CA GLU A 33 -0.95 -27.42 -38.95
C GLU A 33 -2.10 -26.63 -38.29
N LEU A 34 -1.84 -26.00 -37.15
CA LEU A 34 -2.84 -25.21 -36.43
C LEU A 34 -3.22 -23.96 -37.23
N LYS A 35 -4.52 -23.76 -37.44
CA LYS A 35 -5.10 -22.62 -38.16
C LYS A 35 -6.26 -22.02 -37.37
N LEU A 36 -6.52 -20.75 -37.62
CA LEU A 36 -7.65 -20.01 -37.05
C LEU A 36 -8.54 -19.51 -38.20
N SER A 37 -9.85 -19.46 -37.95
CA SER A 37 -10.83 -18.98 -38.94
C SER A 37 -10.99 -17.45 -38.87
N VAL A 38 -10.60 -16.73 -39.94
CA VAL A 38 -10.75 -15.26 -40.06
C VAL A 38 -12.17 -14.78 -39.78
N ASN A 39 -13.17 -15.53 -40.24
CA ASN A 39 -14.58 -15.16 -40.09
C ASN A 39 -15.00 -15.01 -38.62
N ASP A 40 -14.41 -15.81 -37.72
CA ASP A 40 -14.74 -15.79 -36.30
C ASP A 40 -14.11 -14.61 -35.55
N PHE A 41 -13.03 -14.04 -36.09
CA PHE A 41 -12.37 -12.85 -35.56
C PHE A 41 -12.93 -11.53 -36.12
N THR A 42 -13.83 -11.60 -37.11
CA THR A 42 -14.54 -10.45 -37.68
C THR A 42 -16.03 -10.38 -37.30
N ALA A 43 -16.60 -11.46 -36.76
CA ALA A 43 -18.05 -11.59 -36.53
C ALA A 43 -18.54 -11.17 -35.12
N GLY A 44 -17.63 -10.88 -34.19
CA GLY A 44 -17.94 -10.38 -32.83
C GLY A 44 -17.22 -11.15 -31.71
N GLU A 45 -17.12 -10.53 -30.52
CA GLU A 45 -16.28 -11.03 -29.41
C GLU A 45 -16.62 -12.46 -28.95
N GLN A 46 -17.90 -12.84 -28.91
CA GLN A 46 -18.30 -14.18 -28.44
C GLN A 46 -17.74 -15.33 -29.28
N LYS A 47 -17.66 -15.16 -30.61
CA LYS A 47 -17.10 -16.19 -31.51
C LYS A 47 -15.58 -16.28 -31.38
N MET A 48 -14.92 -15.15 -31.12
CA MET A 48 -13.49 -15.12 -30.83
C MET A 48 -13.16 -15.99 -29.60
N TYR A 49 -14.00 -15.98 -28.57
CA TYR A 49 -13.70 -16.70 -27.33
C TYR A 49 -13.63 -18.21 -27.52
N SER A 50 -14.64 -18.80 -28.16
CA SER A 50 -14.72 -20.25 -28.38
C SER A 50 -13.59 -20.74 -29.28
N GLU A 51 -13.32 -20.03 -30.37
CA GLU A 51 -12.27 -20.37 -31.32
C GLU A 51 -10.88 -20.26 -30.67
N LEU A 52 -10.61 -19.16 -29.94
CA LEU A 52 -9.33 -18.98 -29.26
C LEU A 52 -9.12 -19.99 -28.14
N CYS A 53 -10.17 -20.37 -27.40
CA CYS A 53 -10.08 -21.44 -26.41
C CYS A 53 -9.72 -22.79 -27.05
N ALA A 54 -10.40 -23.17 -28.14
CA ALA A 54 -10.12 -24.42 -28.86
C ALA A 54 -8.70 -24.44 -29.43
N PHE A 55 -8.24 -23.31 -29.96
CA PHE A 55 -6.89 -23.15 -30.46
C PHE A 55 -5.83 -23.27 -29.37
N VAL A 56 -5.99 -22.57 -28.23
CA VAL A 56 -5.07 -22.69 -27.09
C VAL A 56 -5.08 -24.12 -26.53
N GLN A 57 -6.24 -24.77 -26.49
CA GLN A 57 -6.35 -26.16 -26.07
C GLN A 57 -5.55 -27.09 -26.99
N SER A 58 -5.64 -26.90 -28.30
CA SER A 58 -4.89 -27.67 -29.30
C SER A 58 -3.37 -27.53 -29.11
N VAL A 59 -2.87 -26.30 -28.87
CA VAL A 59 -1.45 -26.09 -28.53
C VAL A 59 -1.07 -26.84 -27.25
N THR A 60 -1.96 -26.83 -26.25
CA THR A 60 -1.69 -27.47 -24.96
C THR A 60 -1.64 -28.99 -25.08
N ASP A 61 -2.54 -29.59 -25.84
CA ASP A 61 -2.57 -31.05 -26.04
C ASP A 61 -1.29 -31.53 -26.75
N ILE A 62 -0.75 -30.76 -27.69
CA ILE A 62 0.56 -31.03 -28.32
C ILE A 62 1.72 -30.95 -27.31
N CYS A 63 1.63 -30.09 -26.29
CA CYS A 63 2.70 -29.92 -25.30
C CYS A 63 2.84 -31.11 -24.32
N VAL A 64 1.83 -31.97 -24.20
CA VAL A 64 1.75 -33.03 -23.17
C VAL A 64 2.29 -34.38 -23.65
N GLU A 65 2.49 -34.56 -24.96
CA GLU A 65 3.13 -35.76 -25.53
C GLU A 65 4.63 -35.79 -25.17
N GLY A 66 4.98 -36.17 -23.92
CA GLY A 66 6.35 -36.46 -23.49
C GLY A 66 6.76 -36.05 -22.07
N ASP A 67 5.95 -35.30 -21.31
CA ASP A 67 6.25 -34.87 -19.93
C ASP A 67 5.13 -35.24 -18.94
N ALA A 68 5.42 -35.23 -17.64
CA ALA A 68 4.49 -35.63 -16.59
C ALA A 68 3.15 -34.88 -16.67
N PRO A 69 2.00 -35.58 -16.76
CA PRO A 69 0.66 -34.99 -16.98
C PRO A 69 0.18 -34.03 -15.87
N GLU A 70 0.89 -33.95 -14.74
CA GLU A 70 0.55 -33.12 -13.58
C GLU A 70 0.71 -31.59 -13.78
N TRP A 71 1.26 -31.15 -14.91
CA TRP A 71 1.47 -29.72 -15.25
C TRP A 71 0.63 -29.23 -16.45
N LYS A 72 -0.30 -30.04 -16.96
CA LYS A 72 -1.16 -29.65 -18.08
C LYS A 72 -1.92 -28.35 -17.76
N LEU A 73 -1.89 -27.41 -18.70
CA LEU A 73 -2.66 -26.17 -18.65
C LEU A 73 -3.94 -26.33 -19.48
N VAL A 74 -4.99 -25.58 -19.15
CA VAL A 74 -6.29 -25.67 -19.82
C VAL A 74 -6.83 -24.25 -19.99
N ALA A 75 -7.39 -23.97 -21.16
CA ALA A 75 -8.05 -22.69 -21.46
C ALA A 75 -9.56 -22.80 -21.27
N ARG A 76 -10.16 -21.79 -20.66
CA ARG A 76 -11.63 -21.68 -20.50
C ARG A 76 -12.11 -20.27 -20.80
N ASP A 77 -13.26 -20.21 -21.47
CA ASP A 77 -14.06 -19.01 -21.64
C ASP A 77 -14.74 -18.68 -20.29
N THR A 78 -14.42 -17.52 -19.73
CA THR A 78 -14.92 -17.05 -18.43
C THR A 78 -16.14 -16.14 -18.56
N VAL A 79 -16.65 -15.92 -19.77
CA VAL A 79 -17.79 -15.06 -20.10
C VAL A 79 -19.04 -15.86 -20.42
N THR A 80 -18.95 -16.91 -21.24
CA THR A 80 -20.12 -17.66 -21.73
C THR A 80 -20.55 -18.82 -20.84
N GLY A 81 -19.67 -19.31 -19.95
CA GLY A 81 -19.99 -20.40 -19.03
C GLY A 81 -20.92 -20.04 -17.85
N ALA A 82 -21.22 -18.75 -17.64
CA ALA A 82 -22.13 -18.33 -16.58
C ALA A 82 -23.58 -18.71 -16.91
N ASP A 83 -24.26 -19.34 -15.96
CA ASP A 83 -25.71 -19.60 -15.94
C ASP A 83 -26.46 -18.42 -16.61
N PRO A 84 -27.27 -18.63 -17.68
CA PRO A 84 -27.85 -17.55 -18.47
C PRO A 84 -28.70 -16.55 -17.67
N GLY A 85 -29.14 -16.91 -16.46
CA GLY A 85 -29.82 -16.03 -15.48
C GLY A 85 -28.90 -15.17 -14.60
N LYS A 86 -27.57 -15.39 -14.61
CA LYS A 86 -26.57 -14.64 -13.83
C LYS A 86 -25.41 -14.18 -14.73
N ARG A 87 -25.72 -13.36 -15.74
CA ARG A 87 -24.71 -12.59 -16.52
C ARG A 87 -24.03 -11.50 -15.68
N ASN A 88 -23.46 -11.87 -14.54
CA ASN A 88 -22.58 -10.96 -13.81
C ASN A 88 -21.20 -11.05 -14.46
N ARG A 89 -20.84 -10.04 -15.28
CA ARG A 89 -19.47 -9.84 -15.80
C ARG A 89 -18.47 -9.48 -14.68
N ARG A 90 -18.76 -9.88 -13.44
CA ARG A 90 -18.09 -9.45 -12.23
C ARG A 90 -17.80 -10.65 -11.31
N ILE A 91 -16.54 -10.84 -10.91
CA ILE A 91 -16.14 -11.68 -9.76
C ILE A 91 -15.87 -10.72 -8.60
N ASP A 92 -16.49 -10.93 -7.44
CA ASP A 92 -16.38 -10.02 -6.28
C ASP A 92 -16.67 -8.54 -6.63
N GLY A 93 -17.57 -8.30 -7.59
CA GLY A 93 -17.93 -6.94 -8.04
C GLY A 93 -17.04 -6.33 -9.15
N LYS A 94 -16.08 -7.06 -9.75
CA LYS A 94 -15.06 -6.54 -10.68
C LYS A 94 -14.97 -7.28 -12.03
N LYS A 95 -14.65 -6.58 -13.13
CA LYS A 95 -14.59 -7.12 -14.51
C LYS A 95 -13.72 -8.39 -14.59
N LYS A 96 -14.24 -9.44 -15.25
CA LYS A 96 -13.55 -10.72 -15.47
C LYS A 96 -12.74 -10.69 -16.77
N PRO A 97 -11.59 -11.38 -16.86
CA PRO A 97 -10.94 -11.63 -18.14
C PRO A 97 -11.89 -12.42 -19.06
N ASP A 98 -11.66 -12.37 -20.36
CA ASP A 98 -12.50 -13.10 -21.30
C ASP A 98 -12.14 -14.58 -21.36
N ILE A 99 -10.83 -14.87 -21.31
CA ILE A 99 -10.31 -16.24 -21.26
C ILE A 99 -9.25 -16.35 -20.17
N SER A 100 -9.31 -17.44 -19.42
CA SER A 100 -8.30 -17.78 -18.40
C SER A 100 -7.67 -19.14 -18.69
N ILE A 101 -6.35 -19.20 -18.56
CA ILE A 101 -5.55 -20.42 -18.69
C ILE A 101 -5.01 -20.78 -17.31
N PHE A 102 -5.23 -22.01 -16.85
CA PHE A 102 -4.86 -22.46 -15.50
C PHE A 102 -4.48 -23.96 -15.51
N ARG A 103 -4.04 -24.52 -14.38
CA ARG A 103 -3.61 -25.93 -14.30
C ARG A 103 -4.80 -26.87 -14.20
N GLU A 104 -4.78 -27.95 -14.98
CA GLU A 104 -5.85 -28.97 -15.01
C GLU A 104 -6.09 -29.60 -13.63
N ARG A 105 -5.03 -29.90 -12.86
CA ARG A 105 -5.16 -30.48 -11.50
C ARG A 105 -5.90 -29.56 -10.52
N ASP A 106 -5.99 -28.27 -10.79
CA ASP A 106 -6.78 -27.36 -9.97
C ASP A 106 -8.30 -27.54 -10.22
N GLU A 107 -8.70 -28.17 -11.34
CA GLU A 107 -10.06 -28.73 -11.52
C GLU A 107 -10.26 -29.93 -10.59
N ALA A 108 -9.26 -30.82 -10.48
CA ALA A 108 -9.32 -32.08 -9.75
C ALA A 108 -9.07 -32.01 -8.22
N ARG A 109 -8.70 -30.85 -7.66
CA ARG A 109 -8.52 -30.68 -6.18
C ARG A 109 -9.80 -30.29 -5.45
N VAL A 110 -10.91 -30.08 -6.15
CA VAL A 110 -12.24 -29.84 -5.54
C VAL A 110 -12.92 -31.16 -5.14
N THR A 111 -12.39 -32.30 -5.54
CA THR A 111 -12.89 -33.63 -5.19
C THR A 111 -12.27 -34.15 -3.90
N TYR A 112 -13.04 -34.09 -2.80
CA TYR A 112 -13.03 -35.15 -1.78
C TYR A 112 -14.35 -35.21 -0.99
N GLN A 113 -15.35 -35.88 -1.55
CA GLN A 113 -16.17 -36.87 -0.85
C GLN A 113 -16.61 -37.91 -1.90
N PRO A 114 -16.47 -39.22 -1.66
CA PRO A 114 -16.95 -40.22 -2.62
C PRO A 114 -18.48 -40.28 -2.55
N ALA A 115 -19.17 -39.78 -3.57
CA ALA A 115 -20.57 -40.09 -3.80
C ALA A 115 -20.68 -41.47 -4.44
N THR A 116 -21.59 -42.28 -3.92
CA THR A 116 -21.94 -43.61 -4.43
C THR A 116 -22.47 -43.54 -5.88
N LYS A 117 -22.00 -44.48 -6.71
CA LYS A 117 -22.16 -44.64 -8.18
C LYS A 117 -23.61 -44.58 -8.72
N ALA A 118 -24.31 -43.45 -8.62
CA ALA A 118 -25.70 -43.36 -9.10
C ALA A 118 -26.05 -42.15 -9.97
N ASN A 119 -25.17 -41.18 -10.26
CA ASN A 119 -25.57 -39.96 -10.98
C ASN A 119 -24.49 -39.37 -11.91
N GLU A 120 -24.16 -40.06 -13.01
CA GLU A 120 -23.23 -39.54 -14.03
C GLU A 120 -23.67 -38.16 -14.62
N GLY A 121 -24.97 -37.89 -14.70
CA GLY A 121 -25.50 -36.62 -15.21
C GLY A 121 -25.33 -35.43 -14.26
N ALA A 122 -25.44 -35.66 -12.94
CA ALA A 122 -25.22 -34.62 -11.94
C ALA A 122 -23.72 -34.36 -11.74
N GLU A 123 -22.90 -35.41 -11.82
CA GLU A 123 -21.44 -35.34 -11.78
C GLU A 123 -20.89 -34.45 -12.90
N ASN A 124 -21.37 -34.60 -14.13
CA ASN A 124 -20.93 -33.77 -15.26
C ASN A 124 -21.28 -32.28 -15.10
N MET A 125 -22.47 -31.99 -14.57
CA MET A 125 -22.90 -30.60 -14.34
C MET A 125 -22.12 -29.96 -13.17
N GLU A 126 -21.85 -30.71 -12.11
CA GLU A 126 -21.03 -30.26 -10.99
C GLU A 126 -19.57 -30.03 -11.43
N GLN A 127 -18.99 -30.96 -12.20
CA GLN A 127 -17.65 -30.82 -12.78
C GLN A 127 -17.53 -29.59 -13.69
N ALA A 128 -18.51 -29.34 -14.56
CA ALA A 128 -18.55 -28.15 -15.40
C ALA A 128 -18.62 -26.85 -14.56
N GLN A 129 -19.45 -26.83 -13.52
CA GLN A 129 -19.57 -25.67 -12.63
C GLN A 129 -18.30 -25.45 -11.79
N MET A 130 -17.59 -26.51 -11.41
CA MET A 130 -16.31 -26.44 -10.69
C MET A 130 -15.17 -25.95 -11.58
N SER A 131 -15.08 -26.44 -12.82
CA SER A 131 -14.11 -25.97 -13.82
C SER A 131 -14.28 -24.47 -14.08
N LEU A 132 -15.52 -24.00 -14.22
CA LEU A 132 -15.80 -22.57 -14.36
C LEU A 132 -15.38 -21.75 -13.14
N LYS A 133 -15.66 -22.23 -11.92
CA LYS A 133 -15.19 -21.58 -10.68
C LYS A 133 -13.66 -21.51 -10.61
N ALA A 134 -12.96 -22.50 -11.14
CA ALA A 134 -11.49 -22.50 -11.22
C ALA A 134 -10.97 -21.49 -12.25
N ALA A 135 -11.60 -21.41 -13.42
CA ALA A 135 -11.28 -20.44 -14.48
C ALA A 135 -11.48 -18.99 -14.01
N GLU A 136 -12.49 -18.76 -13.16
CA GLU A 136 -12.77 -17.46 -12.56
C GLU A 136 -11.86 -17.13 -11.35
N SER A 137 -10.92 -18.00 -11.00
CA SER A 137 -10.10 -17.81 -9.82
C SER A 137 -8.75 -17.17 -10.13
N TRP A 138 -8.54 -15.94 -9.62
CA TRP A 138 -7.26 -15.24 -9.72
C TRP A 138 -6.08 -15.97 -9.08
N HIS A 139 -6.31 -16.86 -8.11
CA HIS A 139 -5.24 -17.66 -7.52
C HIS A 139 -4.83 -18.85 -8.40
N ARG A 140 -5.60 -19.18 -9.46
CA ARG A 140 -5.33 -20.29 -10.39
C ARG A 140 -4.95 -19.84 -11.80
N ALA A 141 -5.45 -18.69 -12.23
CA ALA A 141 -5.15 -18.13 -13.55
C ALA A 141 -3.63 -17.95 -13.75
N SER A 142 -3.04 -18.71 -14.66
CA SER A 142 -1.64 -18.60 -15.04
C SER A 142 -1.42 -17.51 -16.08
N LEU A 143 -2.28 -17.47 -17.10
CA LEU A 143 -2.30 -16.50 -18.19
C LEU A 143 -3.76 -16.10 -18.45
N VAL A 144 -3.99 -14.82 -18.74
CA VAL A 144 -5.31 -14.31 -19.10
C VAL A 144 -5.26 -13.63 -20.47
N ILE A 145 -6.36 -13.75 -21.21
CA ILE A 145 -6.54 -13.12 -22.52
C ILE A 145 -7.75 -12.20 -22.43
N GLU A 146 -7.56 -10.94 -22.81
CA GLU A 146 -8.63 -9.96 -23.01
C GLU A 146 -8.86 -9.79 -24.51
N CYS A 147 -10.10 -9.86 -24.94
CA CYS A 147 -10.52 -9.78 -26.32
C CYS A 147 -11.29 -8.47 -26.55
N LYS A 148 -11.06 -7.83 -27.69
CA LYS A 148 -11.80 -6.66 -28.16
C LYS A 148 -12.23 -6.88 -29.60
N SER A 149 -13.46 -6.51 -29.90
CA SER A 149 -13.94 -6.44 -31.29
C SER A 149 -13.05 -5.50 -32.12
N SER A 150 -12.80 -5.83 -33.39
CA SER A 150 -12.02 -5.01 -34.32
C SER A 150 -12.57 -3.60 -34.54
N ASN A 151 -13.87 -3.41 -34.27
CA ASN A 151 -14.58 -2.15 -34.47
C ASN A 151 -14.76 -1.37 -33.16
N SER A 152 -14.06 -1.76 -32.09
CA SER A 152 -14.17 -1.10 -30.79
C SER A 152 -13.29 0.15 -30.74
N ASP A 153 -13.87 1.30 -30.40
CA ASP A 153 -13.08 2.51 -30.12
C ASP A 153 -12.30 2.43 -28.79
N GLY A 154 -12.50 1.36 -28.01
CA GLY A 154 -11.94 1.14 -26.67
C GLY A 154 -10.68 0.27 -26.62
N HIS A 155 -9.91 0.17 -27.70
CA HIS A 155 -8.67 -0.62 -27.69
C HIS A 155 -7.63 -0.03 -26.71
N PRO A 156 -7.04 -0.83 -25.81
CA PRO A 156 -6.10 -0.33 -24.81
C PRO A 156 -4.79 0.20 -25.41
N PHE A 157 -4.42 -0.31 -26.59
CA PHE A 157 -3.24 0.08 -27.38
C PHE A 157 -3.66 0.23 -28.84
N SER A 158 -2.88 0.97 -29.64
CA SER A 158 -3.05 0.93 -31.10
C SER A 158 -2.69 -0.46 -31.63
N PHE A 159 -3.44 -0.99 -32.60
CA PHE A 159 -3.12 -2.25 -33.28
C PHE A 159 -2.71 -2.03 -34.75
N ARG A 160 -2.39 -0.79 -35.14
CA ARG A 160 -1.91 -0.49 -36.49
C ARG A 160 -0.47 -0.99 -36.69
N PRO A 161 -0.12 -1.61 -37.83
CA PRO A 161 1.25 -1.98 -38.16
C PRO A 161 2.14 -0.74 -38.30
N ALA A 162 3.32 -0.75 -37.65
CA ALA A 162 4.28 0.36 -37.67
C ALA A 162 4.74 0.76 -39.09
N SER A 163 4.65 -0.17 -40.06
CA SER A 163 5.00 0.05 -41.46
C SER A 163 4.09 1.02 -42.22
N THR A 164 2.87 1.29 -41.73
CA THR A 164 1.90 2.18 -42.40
C THR A 164 2.12 3.67 -42.11
N CYS A 165 3.06 4.03 -41.23
CA CYS A 165 3.37 5.43 -40.91
C CYS A 165 4.24 6.13 -41.97
N LYS A 166 4.69 5.44 -43.03
CA LYS A 166 5.35 6.07 -44.18
C LYS A 166 4.31 6.52 -45.21
N SER A 167 3.77 7.73 -45.00
CA SER A 167 3.27 8.66 -46.02
C SER A 167 2.43 8.06 -47.17
N SER A 168 1.10 8.11 -47.06
CA SER A 168 0.25 8.29 -48.24
C SER A 168 0.35 9.75 -48.72
N LYS A 169 1.41 10.08 -49.45
CA LYS A 169 1.44 11.25 -50.34
C LYS A 169 1.42 10.74 -51.77
N THR A 170 0.33 11.06 -52.45
CA THR A 170 0.14 10.95 -53.90
C THR A 170 1.32 11.61 -54.63
N PRO A 171 1.87 11.00 -55.70
CA PRO A 171 2.98 11.58 -56.44
C PRO A 171 2.48 12.76 -57.28
N GLY A 172 2.93 13.96 -56.93
CA GLY A 172 2.56 15.18 -57.63
C GLY A 172 3.40 16.38 -57.22
N THR A 173 4.51 16.57 -57.94
CA THR A 173 5.28 17.81 -58.15
C THR A 173 6.14 18.43 -57.04
N SER A 174 7.39 18.67 -57.48
CA SER A 174 8.49 19.53 -57.05
C SER A 174 9.27 19.20 -55.78
N ASP A 175 10.51 18.77 -56.05
CA ASP A 175 11.64 18.69 -55.15
C ASP A 175 11.91 20.03 -54.45
N LYS A 176 11.88 20.02 -53.11
CA LYS A 176 12.74 20.85 -52.28
C LYS A 176 13.23 20.02 -51.11
N GLU A 177 14.54 19.84 -51.09
CA GLU A 177 15.33 19.33 -49.97
C GLU A 177 14.96 20.07 -48.68
N CYS A 178 14.60 19.31 -47.65
CA CYS A 178 14.62 19.79 -46.26
C CYS A 178 15.05 18.63 -45.35
N ASN A 179 16.31 18.76 -44.92
CA ASN A 179 17.01 18.21 -43.75
C ASN A 179 16.26 17.23 -42.83
N GLY A 180 16.98 16.15 -42.50
CA GLY A 180 16.61 15.15 -41.51
C GLY A 180 16.27 15.77 -40.16
N ALA A 181 15.00 15.68 -39.78
CA ALA A 181 14.57 15.79 -38.40
C ALA A 181 14.61 14.38 -37.78
N GLU A 182 15.27 14.25 -36.63
CA GLU A 182 15.21 13.04 -35.82
C GLU A 182 13.75 12.69 -35.48
N PRO A 183 13.38 11.39 -35.44
CA PRO A 183 12.03 10.97 -35.12
C PRO A 183 11.63 11.45 -33.71
N ASN A 184 10.54 12.21 -33.62
CA ASN A 184 10.01 12.73 -32.35
C ASN A 184 9.44 11.57 -31.50
N PRO A 185 10.08 11.18 -30.38
CA PRO A 185 9.66 10.03 -29.57
C PRO A 185 8.29 10.21 -28.89
N GLN A 186 7.84 11.46 -28.75
CA GLN A 186 6.56 11.79 -28.14
C GLN A 186 5.38 11.48 -29.08
N ALA A 187 5.57 11.68 -30.39
CA ALA A 187 4.56 11.39 -31.41
C ALA A 187 4.31 9.89 -31.58
N GLU A 188 5.35 9.05 -31.47
CA GLU A 188 5.20 7.58 -31.48
C GLU A 188 4.47 7.06 -30.24
N LYS A 189 4.70 7.67 -29.07
CA LYS A 189 4.01 7.31 -27.82
C LYS A 189 2.51 7.63 -27.87
N ASP A 190 2.15 8.75 -28.47
CA ASP A 190 0.75 9.15 -28.67
C ASP A 190 0.03 8.26 -29.69
N VAL A 191 0.76 7.65 -30.63
CA VAL A 191 0.24 6.64 -31.56
C VAL A 191 0.07 5.27 -30.88
N PHE A 192 0.99 4.86 -30.01
CA PHE A 192 0.92 3.57 -29.31
C PHE A 192 -0.18 3.52 -28.24
N LEU A 193 -0.39 4.62 -27.51
CA LEU A 193 -1.34 4.73 -26.40
C LEU A 193 -2.49 5.68 -26.77
N PRO A 194 -3.63 5.19 -27.30
CA PRO A 194 -4.79 6.03 -27.56
C PRO A 194 -5.26 6.73 -26.27
N GLN A 195 -5.55 8.03 -26.37
CA GLN A 195 -5.98 8.85 -25.24
C GLN A 195 -7.52 8.98 -25.12
N THR A 196 -8.29 8.13 -25.81
CA THR A 196 -9.74 8.06 -25.63
C THR A 196 -10.09 7.54 -24.23
N ASP A 197 -11.22 7.96 -23.68
CA ASP A 197 -11.66 7.57 -22.33
C ASP A 197 -11.83 6.04 -22.24
N GLU A 198 -12.36 5.42 -23.29
CA GLU A 198 -12.55 3.97 -23.39
C GLU A 198 -11.21 3.21 -23.43
N ALA A 199 -10.21 3.73 -24.13
CA ALA A 199 -8.88 3.14 -24.16
C ALA A 199 -8.17 3.26 -22.79
N ILE A 200 -8.35 4.40 -22.11
CA ILE A 200 -7.87 4.61 -20.73
C ILE A 200 -8.54 3.63 -19.77
N GLU A 201 -9.86 3.42 -19.89
CA GLU A 201 -10.61 2.46 -19.09
C GLU A 201 -10.15 1.01 -19.35
N SER A 202 -10.01 0.62 -20.62
CA SER A 202 -9.49 -0.70 -21.00
C SER A 202 -8.08 -0.94 -20.46
N ARG A 203 -7.20 0.07 -20.50
CA ARG A 203 -5.90 -0.03 -19.81
C ARG A 203 -6.10 -0.19 -18.31
N GLY A 204 -6.98 0.58 -17.68
CA GLY A 204 -7.35 0.40 -16.27
C GLY A 204 -7.73 -1.05 -15.93
N GLN A 205 -8.55 -1.69 -16.77
CA GLN A 205 -8.95 -3.09 -16.63
C GLN A 205 -7.75 -4.06 -16.71
N LEU A 206 -6.84 -3.89 -17.67
CA LEU A 206 -5.62 -4.70 -17.74
C LEU A 206 -4.71 -4.52 -16.51
N SER A 207 -4.66 -3.30 -15.97
CA SER A 207 -3.95 -2.98 -14.73
C SER A 207 -4.53 -3.77 -13.56
N ASP A 208 -5.86 -3.87 -13.49
CA ASP A 208 -6.56 -4.60 -12.44
C ASP A 208 -6.31 -6.10 -12.54
N TYR A 209 -6.26 -6.68 -13.75
CA TYR A 209 -5.91 -8.09 -13.94
C TYR A 209 -4.51 -8.41 -13.44
N ALA A 210 -3.52 -7.61 -13.85
CA ALA A 210 -2.14 -7.77 -13.39
C ALA A 210 -2.04 -7.63 -11.87
N MET A 211 -2.77 -6.66 -11.29
CA MET A 211 -2.86 -6.48 -9.85
C MET A 211 -3.44 -7.72 -9.16
N HIS A 212 -4.54 -8.27 -9.66
CA HIS A 212 -5.19 -9.43 -9.09
C HIS A 212 -4.32 -10.68 -9.17
N MET A 213 -3.74 -10.99 -10.33
CA MET A 213 -2.82 -12.13 -10.48
C MET A 213 -1.62 -12.03 -9.53
N MET A 214 -0.92 -10.89 -9.50
CA MET A 214 0.27 -10.71 -8.65
C MET A 214 -0.03 -10.53 -7.15
N ARG A 215 -1.30 -10.42 -6.75
CA ARG A 215 -1.73 -10.41 -5.35
C ARG A 215 -2.25 -11.79 -4.90
N SER A 216 -2.86 -12.51 -5.82
CA SER A 216 -3.44 -13.82 -5.56
C SER A 216 -2.43 -14.96 -5.66
N GLN A 217 -1.29 -14.72 -6.32
CA GLN A 217 -0.25 -15.70 -6.57
C GLN A 217 1.12 -15.13 -6.18
N PRO A 218 2.06 -15.96 -5.68
CA PRO A 218 3.40 -15.52 -5.30
C PRO A 218 4.21 -15.24 -6.57
N ARG A 219 4.12 -14.02 -7.11
CA ARG A 219 4.73 -13.63 -8.39
C ARG A 219 5.58 -12.37 -8.33
N GLN A 220 6.68 -12.39 -9.08
CA GLN A 220 7.48 -11.22 -9.44
C GLN A 220 6.91 -10.49 -10.67
N PHE A 221 6.36 -11.24 -11.62
CA PHE A 221 5.77 -10.72 -12.85
C PHE A 221 4.69 -11.67 -13.37
N CYS A 222 3.82 -11.17 -14.25
CA CYS A 222 2.83 -11.99 -14.95
C CYS A 222 2.72 -11.60 -16.43
N PHE A 223 2.14 -12.50 -17.23
CA PHE A 223 1.84 -12.23 -18.63
C PHE A 223 0.34 -12.04 -18.84
N ILE A 224 -0.02 -11.20 -19.81
CA ILE A 224 -1.39 -10.98 -20.28
C ILE A 224 -1.34 -10.92 -21.81
N VAL A 225 -2.32 -11.48 -22.50
CA VAL A 225 -2.48 -11.29 -23.94
C VAL A 225 -3.70 -10.40 -24.18
N VAL A 226 -3.59 -9.48 -25.12
CA VAL A 226 -4.73 -8.70 -25.62
C VAL A 226 -4.93 -9.02 -27.08
N VAL A 227 -6.14 -9.42 -27.44
CA VAL A 227 -6.58 -9.70 -28.81
C VAL A 227 -7.54 -8.59 -29.26
N ALA A 228 -7.35 -8.09 -30.47
CA ALA A 228 -8.19 -7.10 -31.12
C ALA A 228 -8.45 -7.54 -32.57
N GLY A 229 -9.61 -8.14 -32.83
CA GLY A 229 -9.88 -8.82 -34.09
C GLY A 229 -8.78 -9.85 -34.42
N CYS A 230 -8.15 -9.73 -35.59
CA CYS A 230 -7.08 -10.63 -36.06
C CYS A 230 -5.68 -10.30 -35.52
N TYR A 231 -5.55 -9.30 -34.65
CA TYR A 231 -4.26 -8.87 -34.11
C TYR A 231 -4.15 -9.12 -32.60
N ALA A 232 -2.93 -9.35 -32.13
CA ALA A 232 -2.66 -9.56 -30.72
C ALA A 232 -1.45 -8.76 -30.23
N ARG A 233 -1.38 -8.55 -28.92
CA ARG A 233 -0.23 -8.01 -28.18
C ARG A 233 0.01 -8.85 -26.92
N ILE A 234 1.28 -9.10 -26.63
CA ILE A 234 1.74 -9.79 -25.40
C ILE A 234 2.23 -8.73 -24.42
N LEU A 235 1.76 -8.81 -23.18
CA LEU A 235 2.16 -7.93 -22.09
C LEU A 235 2.92 -8.73 -21.04
N ARG A 236 4.05 -8.21 -20.57
CA ARG A 236 4.75 -8.66 -19.37
C ARG A 236 4.68 -7.58 -18.30
N TRP A 237 3.96 -7.85 -17.23
CA TRP A 237 3.76 -6.96 -16.09
C TRP A 237 4.73 -7.27 -14.96
N ASP A 238 5.43 -6.27 -14.46
CA ASP A 238 6.12 -6.34 -13.16
C ASP A 238 5.79 -5.12 -12.30
N ARG A 239 6.38 -5.02 -11.10
CA ARG A 239 6.11 -3.92 -10.17
C ARG A 239 6.61 -2.56 -10.64
N ALA A 240 7.36 -2.48 -11.75
CA ALA A 240 7.72 -1.22 -12.37
C ALA A 240 6.69 -0.77 -13.41
N GLY A 241 6.09 -1.69 -14.18
CA GLY A 241 5.06 -1.41 -15.17
C GLY A 241 4.83 -2.56 -16.15
N ALA A 242 4.48 -2.25 -17.40
CA ALA A 242 4.25 -3.24 -18.45
C ALA A 242 5.22 -3.08 -19.63
N ILE A 243 5.83 -4.19 -20.05
CA ILE A 243 6.45 -4.30 -21.37
C ILE A 243 5.40 -4.88 -22.31
N VAL A 244 5.18 -4.24 -23.46
CA VAL A 244 4.12 -4.59 -24.42
C VAL A 244 4.79 -4.88 -25.77
N SER A 245 4.47 -6.02 -26.39
CA SER A 245 4.94 -6.29 -27.75
C SER A 245 4.33 -5.31 -28.75
N GLU A 246 4.97 -5.13 -29.91
CA GLU A 246 4.28 -4.71 -31.13
C GLU A 246 3.04 -5.58 -31.40
N ALA A 247 2.07 -4.99 -32.10
CA ALA A 247 0.91 -5.75 -32.58
C ALA A 247 1.38 -6.72 -33.68
N PHE A 248 0.86 -7.94 -33.66
CA PHE A 248 1.11 -8.95 -34.67
C PHE A 248 -0.22 -9.58 -35.11
N GLU A 249 -0.32 -9.86 -36.40
CA GLU A 249 -1.42 -10.66 -36.97
C GLU A 249 -1.21 -12.11 -36.52
N PHE A 250 -2.28 -12.82 -36.16
CA PHE A 250 -2.17 -14.19 -35.67
C PHE A 250 -3.21 -15.16 -36.24
N VAL A 251 -4.07 -14.72 -37.16
CA VAL A 251 -5.13 -15.54 -37.74
C VAL A 251 -4.70 -16.08 -39.11
N GLU A 252 -4.22 -15.20 -40.00
CA GLU A 252 -3.62 -15.60 -41.27
C GLU A 252 -2.23 -16.22 -41.08
N ASP A 253 -1.42 -15.65 -40.19
CA ASP A 253 -0.12 -16.19 -39.77
C ASP A 253 -0.10 -16.46 -38.24
N PRO A 254 -0.50 -17.66 -37.79
CA PRO A 254 -0.54 -17.99 -36.37
C PRO A 254 0.85 -18.22 -35.76
N SER A 255 1.94 -18.16 -36.54
CA SER A 255 3.28 -18.60 -36.10
C SER A 255 3.76 -17.92 -34.82
N ILE A 256 3.51 -16.62 -34.66
CA ILE A 256 3.92 -15.86 -33.47
C ILE A 256 3.11 -16.28 -32.25
N MET A 257 1.78 -16.41 -32.38
CA MET A 257 0.91 -16.83 -31.28
C MET A 257 1.20 -18.27 -30.85
N VAL A 258 1.36 -19.17 -31.83
CA VAL A 258 1.75 -20.58 -31.59
C VAL A 258 3.08 -20.65 -30.86
N THR A 259 4.09 -19.90 -31.32
CA THR A 259 5.41 -19.86 -30.68
C THR A 259 5.32 -19.35 -29.24
N PHE A 260 4.59 -18.26 -29.01
CA PHE A 260 4.39 -17.72 -27.67
C PHE A 260 3.69 -18.73 -26.75
N LEU A 261 2.57 -19.30 -27.19
CA LEU A 261 1.79 -20.24 -26.38
C LEU A 261 2.60 -21.50 -26.09
N TYR A 262 3.23 -22.12 -27.09
CA TYR A 262 4.08 -23.30 -26.90
C TYR A 262 5.21 -23.03 -25.89
N ASN A 263 5.93 -21.91 -26.06
CA ASN A 263 6.99 -21.55 -25.14
C ASN A 263 6.43 -21.30 -23.72
N TYR A 264 5.31 -20.60 -23.60
CA TYR A 264 4.67 -20.31 -22.32
C TYR A 264 4.21 -21.58 -21.59
N MET A 265 3.60 -22.53 -22.31
CA MET A 265 3.13 -23.79 -21.73
C MET A 265 4.30 -24.64 -21.21
N THR A 266 5.44 -24.59 -21.90
CA THR A 266 6.64 -25.37 -21.59
C THR A 266 7.61 -24.68 -20.62
N MET A 267 7.36 -23.41 -20.27
CA MET A 267 8.13 -22.68 -19.25
C MET A 267 7.97 -23.28 -17.85
N THR A 268 9.03 -23.21 -17.07
CA THR A 268 9.02 -23.47 -15.63
C THR A 268 8.16 -22.45 -14.88
N GLN A 269 7.83 -22.73 -13.62
CA GLN A 269 7.16 -21.76 -12.76
C GLN A 269 7.97 -20.47 -12.56
N GLU A 270 9.29 -20.59 -12.34
CA GLU A 270 10.19 -19.43 -12.23
C GLU A 270 10.13 -18.56 -13.50
N GLU A 271 10.21 -19.18 -14.69
CA GLU A 271 10.16 -18.46 -15.96
C GLU A 271 8.79 -17.79 -16.17
N ARG A 272 7.70 -18.38 -15.66
CA ARG A 272 6.37 -17.74 -15.64
C ARG A 272 6.24 -16.65 -14.56
N GLY A 273 7.29 -16.42 -13.78
CA GLY A 273 7.39 -15.32 -12.80
C GLY A 273 6.98 -15.69 -11.38
N PHE A 274 6.83 -16.98 -11.06
CA PHE A 274 6.54 -17.42 -9.68
C PHE A 274 7.78 -17.33 -8.78
N ASP A 275 7.52 -17.01 -7.51
CA ASP A 275 8.48 -17.11 -6.42
C ASP A 275 8.55 -18.57 -5.94
N THR A 276 9.68 -19.22 -6.21
CA THR A 276 9.88 -20.65 -5.92
C THR A 276 10.12 -20.95 -4.43
N SER A 277 10.35 -19.91 -3.61
CA SER A 277 10.39 -20.06 -2.15
C SER A 277 8.99 -20.31 -1.55
N VAL A 278 7.93 -20.13 -2.34
CA VAL A 278 6.53 -20.31 -1.95
C VAL A 278 5.91 -21.45 -2.77
N VAL A 279 5.50 -22.51 -2.10
CA VAL A 279 4.89 -23.70 -2.72
C VAL A 279 3.58 -24.07 -2.02
N ALA A 280 2.75 -24.89 -2.64
CA ALA A 280 1.54 -25.38 -1.98
C ALA A 280 1.92 -26.15 -0.69
N ALA A 281 1.25 -25.84 0.43
CA ALA A 281 1.52 -26.52 1.69
C ALA A 281 1.05 -27.98 1.62
N PRO A 282 1.86 -28.94 2.10
CA PRO A 282 1.44 -30.33 2.20
C PRO A 282 0.36 -30.48 3.29
N ARG A 283 -0.53 -31.46 3.11
CA ARG A 283 -1.72 -31.60 3.96
C ARG A 283 -1.40 -31.81 5.44
N HIS A 284 -0.36 -32.61 5.74
CA HIS A 284 0.04 -32.89 7.12
C HIS A 284 0.52 -31.64 7.89
N GLU A 285 1.21 -30.70 7.23
CA GLU A 285 1.63 -29.44 7.86
C GLU A 285 0.41 -28.55 8.15
N ILE A 286 -0.61 -28.56 7.26
CA ILE A 286 -1.88 -27.85 7.48
C ILE A 286 -2.62 -28.44 8.68
N ASP A 287 -2.74 -29.76 8.74
CA ASP A 287 -3.44 -30.45 9.84
C ASP A 287 -2.74 -30.20 11.19
N GLU A 288 -1.40 -30.17 11.20
CA GLU A 288 -0.61 -29.81 12.39
C GLU A 288 -0.87 -28.37 12.86
N MET A 289 -0.92 -27.41 11.93
CA MET A 289 -1.27 -26.02 12.24
C MET A 289 -2.70 -25.90 12.82
N ILE A 290 -3.66 -26.64 12.26
CA ILE A 290 -5.04 -26.66 12.75
C ILE A 290 -5.11 -27.24 14.17
N ALA A 291 -4.43 -28.37 14.41
CA ALA A 291 -4.37 -28.99 15.73
C ALA A 291 -3.76 -28.05 16.78
N TRP A 292 -2.68 -27.34 16.42
CA TRP A 292 -2.10 -26.31 17.28
C TRP A 292 -3.10 -25.20 17.61
N LYS A 293 -3.83 -24.69 16.62
CA LYS A 293 -4.83 -23.62 16.83
C LYS A 293 -5.94 -24.08 17.76
N VAL A 294 -6.46 -25.30 17.59
CA VAL A 294 -7.50 -25.86 18.46
C VAL A 294 -7.01 -25.90 19.91
N GLY A 295 -5.84 -26.49 20.16
CA GLY A 295 -5.27 -26.55 21.51
C GLY A 295 -5.04 -25.18 22.14
N MET A 296 -4.54 -24.20 21.38
CA MET A 296 -4.32 -22.84 21.92
C MET A 296 -5.62 -22.09 22.26
N VAL A 297 -6.71 -22.36 21.54
CA VAL A 297 -8.03 -21.78 21.84
C VAL A 297 -8.64 -22.45 23.07
N GLU A 298 -8.58 -23.78 23.16
CA GLU A 298 -9.06 -24.55 24.32
C GLU A 298 -8.33 -24.16 25.61
N ASP A 299 -7.01 -23.94 25.53
CA ASP A 299 -6.18 -23.48 26.65
C ASP A 299 -6.39 -21.99 27.00
N GLY A 300 -7.16 -21.22 26.21
CA GLY A 300 -7.34 -19.77 26.39
C GLY A 300 -6.05 -18.94 26.17
N ARG A 301 -5.09 -19.48 25.41
CA ARG A 301 -3.76 -18.87 25.17
C ARG A 301 -3.69 -18.04 23.90
N LEU A 302 -4.61 -18.27 22.95
CA LEU A 302 -4.78 -17.45 21.77
C LEU A 302 -5.85 -16.38 22.02
N SER A 303 -5.52 -15.11 21.84
CA SER A 303 -6.52 -14.04 22.04
C SER A 303 -7.58 -14.05 20.94
N ASP A 304 -8.73 -13.43 21.21
CA ASP A 304 -9.82 -13.28 20.22
C ASP A 304 -9.34 -12.66 18.91
N TYR A 305 -8.51 -11.62 19.01
CA TYR A 305 -7.90 -10.98 17.85
C TYR A 305 -7.08 -11.95 17.01
N HIS A 306 -6.16 -12.69 17.63
CA HIS A 306 -5.32 -13.64 16.91
C HIS A 306 -6.12 -14.81 16.34
N THR A 307 -7.16 -15.25 17.05
CA THR A 307 -8.08 -16.27 16.57
C THR A 307 -8.83 -15.81 15.32
N GLU A 308 -9.33 -14.58 15.31
CA GLU A 308 -9.99 -13.99 14.15
C GLU A 308 -9.00 -13.79 12.98
N ARG A 309 -7.80 -13.26 13.24
CA ARG A 309 -6.76 -13.09 12.22
C ARG A 309 -6.33 -14.43 11.61
N PHE A 310 -6.23 -15.48 12.42
CA PHE A 310 -5.97 -16.84 11.95
C PHE A 310 -7.09 -17.32 11.04
N LYS A 311 -8.36 -17.16 11.45
CA LYS A 311 -9.54 -17.54 10.66
C LYS A 311 -9.58 -16.83 9.31
N GLU A 312 -9.38 -15.52 9.30
CA GLU A 312 -9.36 -14.71 8.07
C GLU A 312 -8.24 -15.08 7.10
N ALA A 313 -7.12 -15.57 7.61
CA ALA A 313 -5.98 -15.98 6.79
C ALA A 313 -6.10 -17.44 6.32
N MET A 314 -6.33 -18.37 7.25
CA MET A 314 -6.15 -19.81 7.06
C MET A 314 -7.46 -20.58 6.86
N GLU A 315 -8.58 -20.12 7.43
CA GLU A 315 -9.88 -20.79 7.35
C GLU A 315 -10.74 -20.19 6.23
N THR A 316 -10.15 -20.07 5.04
CA THR A 316 -10.81 -19.50 3.86
C THR A 316 -10.76 -20.46 2.68
N LYS A 317 -11.40 -20.07 1.56
CA LYS A 317 -11.25 -20.79 0.27
C LYS A 317 -9.90 -20.55 -0.40
N TRP A 318 -9.03 -19.75 0.21
CA TRP A 318 -7.71 -19.42 -0.32
C TRP A 318 -6.73 -20.58 -0.07
N PRO A 319 -5.86 -20.92 -1.04
CA PRO A 319 -4.86 -21.95 -0.83
C PRO A 319 -3.87 -21.60 0.31
N ILE A 320 -3.49 -22.60 1.10
CA ILE A 320 -2.40 -22.45 2.08
C ILE A 320 -1.08 -22.79 1.38
N TYR A 321 -0.10 -21.90 1.53
CA TYR A 321 1.23 -22.04 0.97
C TYR A 321 2.27 -22.24 2.07
N LYS A 322 3.27 -23.08 1.78
CA LYS A 322 4.51 -23.21 2.53
C LYS A 322 5.52 -22.22 1.97
N VAL A 323 6.11 -21.42 2.85
CA VAL A 323 7.18 -20.47 2.54
C VAL A 323 8.47 -20.94 3.21
N THR A 324 9.54 -21.04 2.43
CA THR A 324 10.88 -21.38 2.94
C THR A 324 11.73 -20.12 3.02
N ILE A 325 12.28 -19.85 4.20
CA ILE A 325 13.13 -18.70 4.47
C ILE A 325 14.54 -19.21 4.74
N PRO A 326 15.52 -18.84 3.90
CA PRO A 326 16.89 -19.33 4.06
C PRO A 326 17.47 -18.97 5.42
N ARG A 327 18.23 -19.89 6.03
CA ARG A 327 18.86 -19.68 7.34
C ARG A 327 19.77 -18.45 7.40
N GLU A 328 20.39 -18.05 6.30
CA GLU A 328 21.23 -16.85 6.18
C GLU A 328 20.43 -15.54 6.27
N ASP A 329 19.13 -15.58 6.00
CA ASP A 329 18.24 -14.43 6.13
C ASP A 329 17.69 -14.26 7.55
N LEU A 330 17.81 -15.31 8.37
CA LEU A 330 17.44 -15.26 9.78
C LEU A 330 18.36 -14.33 10.56
N ILE A 331 17.79 -13.65 11.56
CA ILE A 331 18.51 -12.73 12.43
C ILE A 331 18.66 -13.41 13.79
N SER A 332 19.90 -13.71 14.16
CA SER A 332 20.22 -14.31 15.45
C SER A 332 20.03 -13.33 16.61
N ALA A 333 19.83 -13.85 17.82
CA ALA A 333 19.79 -13.02 19.03
C ALA A 333 21.10 -12.23 19.23
N ALA A 334 22.24 -12.80 18.84
CA ALA A 334 23.55 -12.16 18.89
C ALA A 334 23.63 -10.93 17.97
N GLU A 335 23.03 -10.99 16.78
CA GLU A 335 23.00 -9.86 15.84
C GLU A 335 22.15 -8.67 16.32
N LEU A 336 21.16 -8.93 17.17
CA LEU A 336 20.35 -7.91 17.84
C LEU A 336 21.00 -7.42 19.15
N GLY A 337 22.01 -8.13 19.66
CA GLY A 337 22.75 -7.80 20.89
C GLY A 337 23.66 -6.57 20.73
N ARG A 338 24.10 -5.98 21.85
CA ARG A 338 24.92 -4.76 21.83
C ARG A 338 26.22 -4.99 21.03
N LYS A 339 26.54 -4.08 20.10
CA LYS A 339 27.88 -4.01 19.50
C LYS A 339 28.90 -3.67 20.59
N VAL A 340 29.73 -4.62 20.97
CA VAL A 340 30.93 -4.36 21.77
C VAL A 340 32.00 -3.89 20.80
N ASN A 341 32.52 -2.67 20.98
CA ASN A 341 33.62 -2.17 20.18
C ASN A 341 34.84 -3.08 20.40
N LYS A 342 35.29 -3.80 19.36
CA LYS A 342 36.54 -4.56 19.37
C LYS A 342 37.75 -3.63 19.24
N ALA A 343 37.87 -2.65 20.12
CA ALA A 343 39.11 -1.91 20.34
C ALA A 343 39.66 -2.38 21.70
N GLY A 344 40.37 -3.51 21.69
CA GLY A 344 40.99 -4.08 22.90
C GLY A 344 40.81 -5.58 23.13
N ALA A 345 40.19 -6.34 22.22
CA ALA A 345 40.09 -7.79 22.38
C ALA A 345 41.43 -8.49 22.04
N PRO A 346 41.94 -9.41 22.89
CA PRO A 346 43.14 -10.19 22.60
C PRO A 346 43.01 -10.95 21.28
N LYS A 347 44.11 -11.03 20.52
CA LYS A 347 44.16 -11.56 19.14
C LYS A 347 43.92 -13.06 18.99
N ASP A 348 43.74 -13.82 20.07
CA ASP A 348 43.53 -15.26 20.01
C ASP A 348 42.13 -15.66 20.46
N SER A 349 41.17 -15.55 19.54
CA SER A 349 39.94 -16.35 19.57
C SER A 349 39.36 -16.46 18.16
N SER A 350 40.04 -17.24 17.33
CA SER A 350 39.50 -17.80 16.08
C SER A 350 38.45 -18.88 16.39
N GLN A 351 37.37 -18.48 17.05
CA GLN A 351 36.13 -19.27 17.18
C GLN A 351 34.95 -18.31 17.20
N SER A 352 34.77 -17.58 16.09
CA SER A 352 33.48 -16.96 15.79
C SER A 352 32.53 -18.05 15.30
N GLY A 353 32.07 -18.92 16.21
CA GLY A 353 30.96 -19.83 15.95
C GLY A 353 29.76 -18.99 15.56
N SER A 354 29.43 -18.98 14.27
CA SER A 354 28.26 -18.29 13.77
C SER A 354 27.02 -18.93 14.40
N ASN A 355 26.34 -18.23 15.30
CA ASN A 355 25.00 -18.57 15.81
C ASN A 355 23.92 -18.42 14.70
N ILE A 356 24.24 -18.84 13.48
CA ILE A 356 23.28 -18.95 12.38
C ILE A 356 22.44 -20.18 12.71
N PRO A 357 21.10 -20.08 12.66
CA PRO A 357 20.23 -21.23 12.89
C PRO A 357 20.64 -22.41 12.01
N ALA A 358 20.56 -23.62 12.58
CA ALA A 358 20.98 -24.85 11.88
C ALA A 358 20.15 -25.10 10.60
N GLU A 359 18.89 -24.66 10.59
CA GLU A 359 17.90 -24.95 9.56
C GLU A 359 17.15 -23.70 9.11
N ASP A 360 16.63 -23.78 7.88
CA ASP A 360 15.72 -22.82 7.29
C ASP A 360 14.44 -22.67 8.12
N LEU A 361 13.82 -21.50 8.05
CA LEU A 361 12.53 -21.26 8.68
C LEU A 361 11.41 -21.58 7.69
N THR A 362 10.50 -22.47 8.09
CA THR A 362 9.30 -22.80 7.33
C THR A 362 8.09 -22.09 7.92
N LEU A 363 7.34 -21.36 7.09
CA LEU A 363 6.09 -20.71 7.45
C LEU A 363 4.93 -21.26 6.62
N LEU A 364 3.73 -21.32 7.20
CA LEU A 364 2.48 -21.47 6.44
C LEU A 364 1.77 -20.13 6.33
N ILE A 365 1.32 -19.77 5.13
CA ILE A 365 0.56 -18.54 4.84
C ILE A 365 -0.71 -18.88 4.08
N GLY A 366 -1.79 -18.15 4.36
CA GLY A 366 -3.05 -18.26 3.63
C GLY A 366 -3.37 -16.97 2.86
N ARG A 367 -4.62 -16.52 2.97
CA ARG A 367 -5.07 -15.26 2.41
C ARG A 367 -4.28 -14.08 3.02
N PRO A 368 -3.77 -13.13 2.22
CA PRO A 368 -3.11 -11.95 2.76
C PRO A 368 -4.05 -11.09 3.62
N LEU A 369 -3.55 -10.58 4.73
CA LEU A 369 -4.27 -9.68 5.65
C LEU A 369 -4.38 -8.26 5.06
N SER A 370 -3.33 -7.78 4.39
CA SER A 370 -3.29 -6.45 3.79
C SER A 370 -2.54 -6.46 2.46
N MET A 371 -2.97 -5.62 1.51
CA MET A 371 -2.44 -5.58 0.15
C MET A 371 -2.65 -4.22 -0.50
N SER A 372 -1.64 -3.69 -1.20
CA SER A 372 -1.80 -2.50 -2.05
C SER A 372 -2.72 -2.76 -3.24
N ASN A 373 -3.54 -1.77 -3.59
CA ASN A 373 -4.39 -1.77 -4.80
C ASN A 373 -3.66 -1.32 -6.08
N SER A 374 -2.34 -1.09 -6.02
CA SER A 374 -1.54 -0.77 -7.20
C SER A 374 -0.73 -1.99 -7.66
N PRO A 375 -0.77 -2.37 -8.95
CA PRO A 375 0.10 -3.42 -9.48
C PRO A 375 1.57 -2.99 -9.53
N THR A 376 1.85 -1.68 -9.43
CA THR A 376 3.19 -1.08 -9.49
C THR A 376 3.55 -0.37 -8.19
N GLY A 377 4.83 -0.07 -7.97
CA GLY A 377 5.30 0.66 -6.80
C GLY A 377 5.83 -0.28 -5.71
N ARG A 378 5.65 0.09 -4.44
CA ARG A 378 6.10 -0.75 -3.31
C ARG A 378 5.29 -2.04 -3.16
N SER A 379 4.04 -2.03 -3.63
CA SER A 379 3.12 -3.17 -3.64
C SER A 379 3.25 -4.09 -2.42
N THR A 380 3.12 -3.51 -1.23
CA THR A 380 3.27 -4.22 0.04
C THR A 380 2.14 -5.24 0.22
N ILE A 381 2.49 -6.44 0.66
CA ILE A 381 1.57 -7.51 1.02
C ILE A 381 1.92 -8.03 2.41
N GLY A 382 0.95 -8.06 3.33
CA GLY A 382 1.11 -8.55 4.69
C GLY A 382 0.34 -9.84 4.92
N TYR A 383 0.97 -10.79 5.62
CA TYR A 383 0.44 -12.12 5.90
C TYR A 383 0.49 -12.40 7.40
N VAL A 384 -0.60 -12.97 7.91
CA VAL A 384 -0.54 -13.79 9.12
C VAL A 384 0.08 -15.12 8.71
N ALA A 385 1.15 -15.51 9.38
CA ALA A 385 1.91 -16.70 9.06
C ALA A 385 2.06 -17.59 10.29
N PHE A 386 2.03 -18.90 10.10
CA PHE A 386 2.30 -19.88 11.16
C PHE A 386 3.73 -20.39 11.05
N ASP A 387 4.52 -20.17 12.09
CA ASP A 387 5.89 -20.69 12.22
C ASP A 387 5.85 -22.17 12.60
N MET A 388 6.18 -23.05 11.65
CA MET A 388 6.15 -24.50 11.84
C MET A 388 7.13 -24.97 12.90
N ARG A 389 8.24 -24.25 13.10
CA ARG A 389 9.26 -24.61 14.10
C ARG A 389 8.91 -24.04 15.46
N GLY A 390 8.59 -22.75 15.52
CA GLY A 390 8.30 -22.03 16.74
C GLY A 390 6.90 -22.26 17.31
N LYS A 391 6.01 -22.92 16.55
CA LYS A 391 4.60 -23.17 16.90
C LYS A 391 3.89 -21.91 17.40
N ARG A 392 3.92 -20.87 16.58
CA ARG A 392 3.36 -19.55 16.88
C ARG A 392 2.97 -18.79 15.63
N LEU A 393 2.10 -17.79 15.81
CA LEU A 393 1.82 -16.83 14.74
C LEU A 393 2.92 -15.77 14.68
N VAL A 394 3.31 -15.46 13.45
CA VAL A 394 4.27 -14.41 13.09
C VAL A 394 3.68 -13.58 11.95
N PHE A 395 4.23 -12.39 11.72
CA PHE A 395 3.79 -11.55 10.61
C PHE A 395 4.86 -11.54 9.52
N MET A 396 4.47 -11.94 8.30
CA MET A 396 5.34 -11.91 7.13
C MET A 396 4.91 -10.79 6.20
N ARG A 397 5.87 -10.06 5.65
CA ARG A 397 5.63 -8.94 4.75
C ARG A 397 6.53 -8.97 3.54
N ASP A 398 5.91 -8.93 2.37
CA ASP A 398 6.58 -8.74 1.09
C ASP A 398 6.45 -7.30 0.62
N SER A 399 7.53 -6.76 0.06
CA SER A 399 7.60 -5.38 -0.44
C SER A 399 8.55 -5.25 -1.62
N TRP A 400 8.38 -4.18 -2.41
CA TRP A 400 9.17 -3.87 -3.61
C TRP A 400 9.82 -2.50 -3.55
N PRO A 401 10.74 -2.27 -2.59
CA PRO A 401 11.49 -1.02 -2.51
C PRO A 401 12.32 -0.76 -3.78
N LEU A 402 12.63 0.52 -4.01
CA LEU A 402 13.56 0.93 -5.06
C LEU A 402 14.98 0.44 -4.74
N ASP A 403 15.62 -0.09 -5.76
CA ASP A 403 17.01 -0.52 -5.76
C ASP A 403 17.91 0.72 -5.82
N SER A 404 18.46 1.12 -4.67
CA SER A 404 19.29 2.30 -4.55
C SER A 404 20.48 2.04 -3.65
N PRO A 405 21.70 2.43 -4.06
CA PRO A 405 22.90 2.26 -3.24
C PRO A 405 22.86 3.12 -1.97
N LEU A 406 22.04 4.19 -1.97
CA LEU A 406 21.85 5.07 -0.81
C LEU A 406 20.85 4.51 0.21
N ARG A 407 20.12 3.44 -0.13
CA ARG A 407 19.06 2.89 0.72
C ARG A 407 19.63 1.85 1.67
N THR A 408 19.44 2.09 2.96
CA THR A 408 19.65 1.07 3.99
C THR A 408 18.49 0.06 3.95
N THR A 409 18.78 -1.25 3.91
CA THR A 409 17.72 -2.26 3.98
C THR A 409 17.02 -2.21 5.33
N GLU A 410 15.72 -2.50 5.36
CA GLU A 410 14.95 -2.48 6.60
C GLU A 410 15.50 -3.49 7.63
N ARG A 411 16.04 -4.63 7.18
CA ARG A 411 16.81 -5.57 8.03
C ARG A 411 17.90 -4.84 8.81
N THR A 412 18.69 -4.01 8.12
CA THR A 412 19.80 -3.27 8.71
C THR A 412 19.29 -2.21 9.68
N VAL A 413 18.19 -1.52 9.33
CA VAL A 413 17.56 -0.53 10.23
C VAL A 413 17.12 -1.20 11.53
N TYR A 414 16.40 -2.32 11.48
CA TYR A 414 16.01 -3.03 12.69
C TYR A 414 17.22 -3.48 13.51
N LYS A 415 18.24 -4.07 12.88
CA LYS A 415 19.48 -4.48 13.57
C LYS A 415 20.11 -3.30 14.31
N ASP A 416 20.23 -2.15 13.65
CA ASP A 416 20.81 -0.95 14.23
C ASP A 416 19.99 -0.37 15.39
N LEU A 417 18.66 -0.43 15.33
CA LEU A 417 17.77 0.04 16.38
C LEU A 417 17.84 -0.87 17.61
N TRP A 418 17.79 -2.19 17.42
CA TRP A 418 17.93 -3.17 18.49
C TRP A 418 19.30 -3.11 19.17
N GLN A 419 20.38 -3.00 18.39
CA GLN A 419 21.74 -2.82 18.91
C GLN A 419 21.88 -1.56 19.77
N LYS A 420 21.10 -0.51 19.47
CA LYS A 420 21.03 0.74 20.23
C LYS A 420 20.01 0.71 21.38
N ARG A 421 19.37 -0.44 21.65
CA ARG A 421 18.35 -0.63 22.70
C ARG A 421 17.14 0.29 22.56
N VAL A 422 16.75 0.60 21.32
CA VAL A 422 15.48 1.28 21.07
C VAL A 422 14.35 0.34 21.48
N THR A 423 13.52 0.78 22.42
CA THR A 423 12.36 0.04 22.92
C THR A 423 11.13 0.28 22.04
N ASN A 424 10.08 -0.53 22.21
CA ASN A 424 8.77 -0.32 21.57
C ASN A 424 8.82 -0.39 20.03
N ILE A 425 9.64 -1.30 19.51
CA ILE A 425 9.73 -1.63 18.08
C ILE A 425 9.54 -3.12 17.89
N ALA A 426 9.05 -3.53 16.71
CA ALA A 426 8.91 -4.94 16.43
C ALA A 426 10.25 -5.67 16.47
N ARG A 427 10.23 -6.94 16.89
CA ARG A 427 11.42 -7.80 16.85
C ARG A 427 11.45 -8.51 15.49
N PRO A 428 12.49 -8.29 14.67
CA PRO A 428 12.60 -8.99 13.41
C PRO A 428 13.07 -10.44 13.66
N ILE A 429 12.48 -11.39 12.96
CA ILE A 429 12.96 -12.78 12.86
C ILE A 429 13.90 -12.92 11.67
N SER A 430 13.54 -12.30 10.54
CA SER A 430 14.24 -12.42 9.26
C SER A 430 14.03 -11.17 8.42
N GLY A 431 14.97 -10.91 7.52
CA GLY A 431 14.84 -9.87 6.51
C GLY A 431 15.80 -10.09 5.36
N GLY A 432 15.28 -10.32 4.16
CA GLY A 432 16.10 -10.77 3.02
C GLY A 432 15.55 -10.36 1.66
N ILE A 433 16.44 -10.37 0.67
CA ILE A 433 16.06 -10.24 -0.74
C ILE A 433 15.63 -11.61 -1.22
N VAL A 434 14.43 -11.72 -1.79
CA VAL A 434 13.89 -12.99 -2.28
C VAL A 434 14.61 -13.40 -3.58
N LYS A 435 14.92 -14.69 -3.70
CA LYS A 435 15.66 -15.27 -4.83
C LYS A 435 15.04 -16.58 -5.29
N ASN A 436 15.16 -16.87 -6.59
CA ASN A 436 14.97 -18.20 -7.15
C ASN A 436 16.36 -18.76 -7.49
N GLY A 437 16.85 -19.70 -6.68
CA GLY A 437 18.27 -20.09 -6.69
C GLY A 437 19.17 -18.88 -6.46
N ASP A 438 20.10 -18.63 -7.37
CA ASP A 438 20.99 -17.45 -7.30
C ASP A 438 20.39 -16.16 -7.89
N LYS A 439 19.20 -16.22 -8.50
CA LYS A 439 18.61 -15.07 -9.18
C LYS A 439 17.74 -14.25 -8.24
N ILE A 440 18.14 -13.00 -8.00
CA ILE A 440 17.34 -12.04 -7.23
C ILE A 440 16.06 -11.65 -7.96
N HIS A 441 14.97 -11.51 -7.21
CA HIS A 441 13.74 -10.95 -7.75
C HIS A 441 13.88 -9.43 -7.96
N ARG A 442 13.88 -9.01 -9.22
CA ARG A 442 14.11 -7.62 -9.63
C ARG A 442 13.25 -7.22 -10.83
N THR A 443 12.66 -6.03 -10.81
CA THR A 443 11.90 -5.51 -11.96
C THR A 443 12.83 -5.17 -13.11
N ILE A 444 12.31 -5.19 -14.34
CA ILE A 444 13.08 -4.90 -15.55
C ILE A 444 12.42 -3.90 -16.49
N THR A 445 11.10 -3.66 -16.37
CA THR A 445 10.36 -2.77 -17.28
C THR A 445 11.01 -1.39 -17.43
N GLN A 446 11.56 -0.85 -16.34
CA GLN A 446 12.22 0.45 -16.33
C GLN A 446 13.43 0.56 -17.27
N LYS A 447 14.07 -0.56 -17.64
CA LYS A 447 15.20 -0.58 -18.59
C LYS A 447 14.79 -0.24 -20.02
N TYR A 448 13.50 -0.39 -20.34
CA TYR A 448 12.98 -0.22 -21.69
C TYR A 448 12.33 1.16 -21.89
N ARG A 449 12.20 1.97 -20.83
CA ARG A 449 11.54 3.29 -20.93
C ARG A 449 12.46 4.34 -21.53
N ASN A 450 11.91 5.17 -22.42
CA ASN A 450 12.58 6.37 -22.93
C ASN A 450 12.75 7.39 -21.78
N THR A 451 14.00 7.76 -21.51
CA THR A 451 14.48 8.57 -20.37
C THR A 451 14.16 10.07 -20.47
N VAL A 452 13.26 10.49 -21.35
CA VAL A 452 13.14 11.90 -21.79
C VAL A 452 12.64 12.85 -20.67
N HIS A 453 12.08 12.37 -19.55
CA HIS A 453 11.47 13.25 -18.53
C HIS A 453 11.91 12.99 -17.08
N GLY A 454 13.21 12.81 -16.81
CA GLY A 454 13.71 12.80 -15.42
C GLY A 454 13.05 11.77 -14.49
N LYS A 455 12.47 10.70 -15.04
CA LYS A 455 11.76 9.65 -14.29
C LYS A 455 12.75 8.62 -13.77
N ASP A 456 12.57 8.25 -12.51
CA ASP A 456 13.37 7.26 -11.80
C ASP A 456 13.45 5.92 -12.57
N THR A 457 14.63 5.60 -13.09
CA THR A 457 14.93 4.37 -13.85
C THR A 457 15.40 3.22 -12.97
N ARG A 458 15.39 3.38 -11.64
CA ARG A 458 15.82 2.33 -10.71
C ARG A 458 14.86 1.15 -10.74
N ALA A 459 15.45 -0.04 -10.66
CA ALA A 459 14.68 -1.27 -10.47
C ALA A 459 14.02 -1.29 -9.09
N ARG A 460 13.07 -2.19 -8.91
CA ARG A 460 12.57 -2.57 -7.59
C ARG A 460 12.99 -3.99 -7.27
N ILE A 461 13.32 -4.24 -6.01
CA ILE A 461 13.78 -5.54 -5.51
C ILE A 461 12.72 -6.12 -4.58
N HIS A 462 12.42 -7.41 -4.71
CA HIS A 462 11.52 -8.10 -3.79
C HIS A 462 12.23 -8.32 -2.44
N PHE A 463 11.70 -7.73 -1.38
CA PHE A 463 12.21 -7.85 -0.02
C PHE A 463 11.14 -8.44 0.89
N ARG A 464 11.51 -9.51 1.62
CA ARG A 464 10.67 -10.21 2.58
C ARG A 464 11.17 -9.96 4.00
N LEU A 465 10.28 -9.48 4.86
CA LEU A 465 10.53 -9.24 6.28
C LEU A 465 9.60 -10.11 7.12
N ILE A 466 10.11 -10.68 8.22
CA ILE A 466 9.30 -11.40 9.19
C ILE A 466 9.51 -10.79 10.56
N THR A 467 8.41 -10.46 11.25
CA THR A 467 8.39 -10.00 12.65
C THR A 467 7.75 -11.03 13.56
N ASP A 468 8.08 -10.98 14.84
CA ASP A 468 7.79 -12.03 15.81
C ASP A 468 6.34 -12.19 16.25
N GLU A 469 5.47 -11.25 15.87
CA GLU A 469 4.11 -11.16 16.36
C GLU A 469 3.19 -10.51 15.31
N VAL A 470 1.90 -10.87 15.37
CA VAL A 470 0.82 -10.23 14.61
C VAL A 470 0.19 -9.16 15.49
N TYR A 471 0.67 -7.92 15.38
CA TYR A 471 0.21 -6.84 16.23
C TYR A 471 -1.20 -6.36 15.86
N GLU A 472 -1.95 -5.87 16.86
CA GLU A 472 -3.28 -5.31 16.69
C GLU A 472 -3.23 -3.92 16.04
N PRO A 473 -4.19 -3.55 15.16
CA PRO A 473 -4.27 -2.19 14.65
C PRO A 473 -4.62 -1.20 15.77
N LEU A 474 -4.32 0.09 15.56
CA LEU A 474 -4.62 1.15 16.53
C LEU A 474 -6.12 1.24 16.87
N ASP A 475 -6.97 0.87 15.90
CA ASP A 475 -8.43 0.76 16.04
C ASP A 475 -8.87 -0.28 17.08
N ASN A 476 -7.98 -1.14 17.59
CA ASN A 476 -8.31 -2.09 18.65
C ASN A 476 -8.07 -1.55 20.07
N CYS A 477 -7.63 -0.30 20.22
CA CYS A 477 -7.62 0.35 21.54
C CYS A 477 -9.06 0.42 22.07
N LYS A 478 -9.28 -0.04 23.30
CA LYS A 478 -10.61 -0.15 23.93
C LYS A 478 -11.16 1.19 24.40
N CYS A 479 -10.29 2.11 24.79
CA CYS A 479 -10.67 3.43 25.32
C CYS A 479 -9.56 4.45 25.10
N SER A 480 -9.82 5.71 25.45
CA SER A 480 -8.83 6.80 25.39
C SER A 480 -7.56 6.50 26.19
N TYR A 481 -7.67 5.81 27.32
CA TYR A 481 -6.50 5.44 28.13
C TYR A 481 -5.51 4.57 27.36
N GLU A 482 -5.99 3.50 26.72
CA GLU A 482 -5.14 2.62 25.90
C GLU A 482 -4.52 3.37 24.71
N LEU A 483 -5.31 4.23 24.03
CA LEU A 483 -4.80 5.03 22.92
C LEU A 483 -3.64 5.95 23.34
N ILE A 484 -3.80 6.64 24.48
CA ILE A 484 -2.78 7.55 25.01
C ILE A 484 -1.51 6.77 25.41
N LEU A 485 -1.64 5.59 26.03
CA LEU A 485 -0.51 4.73 26.36
C LEU A 485 0.25 4.29 25.11
N VAL A 486 -0.47 3.73 24.13
CA VAL A 486 0.08 3.23 22.87
C VAL A 486 0.83 4.32 22.11
N LEU A 487 0.23 5.51 21.96
CA LEU A 487 0.88 6.62 21.29
C LEU A 487 2.11 7.13 22.08
N SER A 488 2.02 7.20 23.41
CA SER A 488 3.15 7.56 24.28
C SER A 488 4.34 6.62 24.12
N ASP A 489 4.08 5.31 24.05
CA ASP A 489 5.10 4.29 23.82
C ASP A 489 5.76 4.41 22.46
N ALA A 490 4.96 4.70 21.43
CA ALA A 490 5.42 4.80 20.05
C ALA A 490 6.20 6.10 19.77
N ILE A 491 6.00 7.20 20.50
CA ILE A 491 6.72 8.47 20.27
C ILE A 491 8.26 8.34 20.36
N LYS A 492 8.76 7.29 21.02
CA LYS A 492 10.20 7.00 21.11
C LYS A 492 10.83 6.56 19.77
N GLY A 493 10.05 6.35 18.71
CA GLY A 493 10.57 6.07 17.36
C GLY A 493 9.77 6.73 16.23
N LYS A 494 10.00 6.31 14.98
CA LYS A 494 9.44 6.91 13.76
C LYS A 494 8.95 5.83 12.80
N ALA A 495 7.66 5.48 12.82
CA ALA A 495 7.12 4.40 11.99
C ALA A 495 5.58 4.30 12.08
N ASN A 496 4.98 3.28 11.46
CA ASN A 496 3.57 2.92 11.65
C ASN A 496 3.35 2.34 13.07
N ILE A 497 2.20 2.65 13.68
CA ILE A 497 1.91 2.33 15.09
C ILE A 497 0.94 1.17 15.16
N MET A 498 1.32 0.12 15.89
CA MET A 498 0.49 -1.03 16.21
C MET A 498 0.39 -1.21 17.73
N VAL A 499 -0.58 -2.01 18.16
CA VAL A 499 -0.86 -2.33 19.55
C VAL A 499 -0.39 -3.75 19.84
N LYS A 500 0.44 -3.91 20.87
CA LYS A 500 0.74 -5.21 21.48
C LYS A 500 -0.05 -5.34 22.77
N ARG A 501 -0.93 -6.33 22.85
CA ARG A 501 -1.70 -6.61 24.07
C ARG A 501 -0.90 -7.54 24.97
N THR A 502 -0.56 -7.07 26.17
CA THR A 502 0.26 -7.80 27.13
C THR A 502 -0.56 -8.54 28.18
N GLY A 503 -1.87 -8.29 28.22
CA GLY A 503 -2.81 -9.00 29.07
C GLY A 503 -4.28 -8.65 28.78
N PRO A 504 -5.23 -9.33 29.44
CA PRO A 504 -6.65 -9.20 29.13
C PRO A 504 -7.28 -7.89 29.64
N LYS A 505 -6.68 -7.25 30.66
CA LYS A 505 -7.23 -6.06 31.31
C LYS A 505 -6.95 -4.80 30.50
N VAL A 506 -7.86 -3.82 30.63
CA VAL A 506 -7.68 -2.50 29.99
C VAL A 506 -6.38 -1.85 30.49
N GLY A 507 -5.60 -1.30 29.56
CA GLY A 507 -4.31 -0.69 29.86
C GLY A 507 -3.12 -1.65 29.87
N GLN A 508 -3.34 -2.97 29.74
CA GLN A 508 -2.28 -3.94 29.48
C GLN A 508 -1.95 -3.99 27.97
N VAL A 509 -1.47 -2.86 27.47
CA VAL A 509 -1.11 -2.65 26.06
C VAL A 509 0.22 -1.92 25.97
N VAL A 510 0.93 -2.14 24.87
CA VAL A 510 2.18 -1.46 24.52
C VAL A 510 2.08 -0.99 23.07
N GLY A 511 2.47 0.25 22.80
CA GLY A 511 2.60 0.74 21.43
C GLY A 511 3.87 0.22 20.76
N ILE A 512 3.74 -0.37 19.58
CA ILE A 512 4.85 -0.92 18.79
C ILE A 512 4.98 -0.18 17.48
N LEU A 513 6.19 0.30 17.19
CA LEU A 513 6.51 0.88 15.90
C LEU A 513 7.04 -0.16 14.91
N ILE A 514 6.43 -0.16 13.73
CA ILE A 514 6.71 -1.06 12.61
C ILE A 514 6.89 -0.28 11.30
N ASP A 515 7.33 -0.96 10.24
CA ASP A 515 7.49 -0.37 8.91
C ASP A 515 8.57 0.72 8.85
N TRP A 516 9.82 0.28 8.96
CA TRP A 516 10.99 1.17 8.94
C TRP A 516 11.57 1.33 7.52
N ASP A 517 10.80 0.94 6.50
CA ASP A 517 11.24 0.87 5.12
C ASP A 517 11.54 2.24 4.49
N LEU A 518 10.89 3.32 4.95
CA LEU A 518 11.13 4.69 4.53
C LEU A 518 12.00 5.47 5.53
N CYS A 519 12.55 4.79 6.53
CA CYS A 519 13.44 5.42 7.51
C CYS A 519 14.69 5.99 6.81
N LYS A 520 15.10 7.20 7.23
CA LYS A 520 16.33 7.85 6.78
C LYS A 520 17.22 8.15 7.98
N TYR A 521 18.49 7.83 7.85
CA TYR A 521 19.52 8.20 8.82
C TYR A 521 19.81 9.69 8.74
N ARG A 522 20.29 10.29 9.84
CA ARG A 522 20.61 11.72 9.89
C ARG A 522 21.59 12.17 8.80
N ALA A 523 22.57 11.34 8.45
CA ALA A 523 23.51 11.62 7.37
C ALA A 523 22.82 11.65 5.98
N GLN A 524 21.85 10.76 5.75
CA GLN A 524 21.08 10.72 4.50
C GLN A 524 20.11 11.90 4.36
N LEU A 525 19.68 12.51 5.48
CA LEU A 525 18.83 13.72 5.43
C LEU A 525 19.59 14.95 4.93
N LYS A 526 20.92 14.97 5.03
CA LYS A 526 21.77 16.07 4.53
C LYS A 526 22.02 15.97 3.02
N ILE A 527 21.97 14.74 2.49
CA ILE A 527 22.09 14.49 1.06
C ILE A 527 20.71 14.79 0.46
N GLY A 528 20.55 15.99 -0.10
CA GLY A 528 19.31 16.42 -0.72
C GLY A 528 18.78 15.35 -1.68
N SER A 529 17.48 15.09 -1.61
CA SER A 529 16.81 14.25 -2.61
C SER A 529 16.46 15.15 -3.79
N ASN A 530 17.02 14.88 -4.97
CA ASN A 530 16.62 15.56 -6.22
C ASN A 530 15.15 15.31 -6.60
N HIS A 531 14.45 14.47 -5.84
CA HIS A 531 13.02 14.25 -5.97
C HIS A 531 12.28 14.73 -4.71
N PRO A 532 11.45 15.78 -4.82
CA PRO A 532 10.63 16.34 -3.73
C PRO A 532 9.39 15.49 -3.39
N ALA A 533 9.32 14.24 -3.85
CA ALA A 533 8.17 13.38 -3.59
C ALA A 533 7.99 13.15 -2.08
N HIS A 534 6.83 13.53 -1.54
CA HIS A 534 6.45 13.29 -0.16
C HIS A 534 6.45 11.78 0.12
N SER A 535 7.43 11.31 0.90
CA SER A 535 7.43 9.94 1.42
C SER A 535 6.54 9.89 2.67
N GLY A 536 5.50 9.05 2.69
CA GLY A 536 4.60 8.86 3.84
C GLY A 536 3.12 8.91 3.45
N THR A 537 2.23 8.80 4.44
CA THR A 537 0.78 8.90 4.26
C THR A 537 0.34 10.36 4.33
N TRP A 538 -0.29 10.89 3.27
CA TRP A 538 -0.68 12.30 3.13
C TRP A 538 -1.46 12.85 4.34
N GLN A 539 -2.44 12.08 4.81
CA GLN A 539 -3.28 12.42 5.96
C GLN A 539 -2.46 12.66 7.24
N PHE A 540 -1.31 12.01 7.40
CA PHE A 540 -0.46 12.15 8.59
C PHE A 540 0.79 12.99 8.34
N SER A 541 1.04 13.46 7.12
CA SER A 541 2.13 14.39 6.83
C SER A 541 1.92 15.75 7.52
N SER A 542 3.03 16.35 7.96
CA SER A 542 3.04 17.68 8.59
C SER A 542 2.57 18.75 7.62
N ALA A 543 2.01 19.83 8.17
CA ALA A 543 1.50 20.92 7.35
C ALA A 543 2.59 21.59 6.52
N MET A 544 3.80 21.76 7.08
CA MET A 544 4.92 22.32 6.34
C MET A 544 5.41 21.41 5.20
N LEU A 545 5.39 20.08 5.37
CA LEU A 545 5.73 19.19 4.26
C LEU A 545 4.72 19.34 3.13
N LEU A 546 3.42 19.30 3.43
CA LEU A 546 2.37 19.39 2.42
C LEU A 546 2.35 20.73 1.68
N ARG A 547 2.70 21.82 2.36
CA ARG A 547 2.67 23.17 1.76
C ARG A 547 3.93 23.50 0.94
N TYR A 548 5.06 22.86 1.25
CA TYR A 548 6.36 23.14 0.66
C TYR A 548 7.02 21.86 0.12
N PRO A 549 6.82 21.52 -1.17
CA PRO A 549 7.36 20.29 -1.78
C PRO A 549 8.88 20.12 -1.61
N MET A 550 9.64 21.21 -1.62
CA MET A 550 11.10 21.20 -1.50
C MET A 550 11.60 21.07 -0.05
N LYS A 551 10.70 21.07 0.94
CA LYS A 551 11.10 20.97 2.34
C LYS A 551 11.65 19.58 2.64
N LEU A 552 12.88 19.55 3.18
CA LEU A 552 13.44 18.32 3.74
C LEU A 552 12.71 17.91 5.03
N ARG A 553 12.47 16.60 5.15
CA ARG A 553 11.84 15.99 6.33
C ARG A 553 12.75 16.12 7.56
N GLN A 554 12.15 16.46 8.68
CA GLN A 554 12.79 16.71 9.97
C GLN A 554 12.08 15.92 11.08
N VAL A 555 12.71 15.84 12.26
CA VAL A 555 12.12 15.21 13.45
C VAL A 555 10.79 15.87 13.83
N SER A 556 10.66 17.19 13.68
CA SER A 556 9.43 17.91 13.95
C SER A 556 8.26 17.44 13.08
N ASP A 557 8.52 17.07 11.82
CA ASP A 557 7.48 16.57 10.93
C ASP A 557 6.95 15.20 11.40
N ASP A 558 7.84 14.31 11.81
CA ASP A 558 7.46 12.99 12.32
C ASP A 558 6.71 13.10 13.66
N LEU A 559 7.09 14.06 14.51
CA LEU A 559 6.38 14.35 15.77
C LEU A 559 5.00 14.98 15.53
N GLU A 560 4.87 15.86 14.53
CA GLU A 560 3.57 16.40 14.11
C GLU A 560 2.67 15.29 13.55
N SER A 561 3.23 14.28 12.86
CA SER A 561 2.46 13.10 12.42
C SER A 561 1.75 12.39 13.57
N PHE A 562 2.36 12.28 14.77
CA PHE A 562 1.66 11.72 15.95
C PHE A 562 0.46 12.56 16.39
N VAL A 563 0.54 13.89 16.25
CA VAL A 563 -0.59 14.79 16.55
C VAL A 563 -1.72 14.57 15.55
N HIS A 564 -1.39 14.44 14.26
CA HIS A 564 -2.38 14.15 13.22
C HIS A 564 -3.00 12.75 13.36
N VAL A 565 -2.23 11.72 13.72
CA VAL A 565 -2.76 10.39 14.04
C VAL A 565 -3.74 10.47 15.20
N LEU A 566 -3.38 11.15 16.30
CA LEU A 566 -4.29 11.35 17.43
C LEU A 566 -5.58 12.06 17.01
N HIS A 567 -5.48 13.17 16.27
CA HIS A 567 -6.65 13.91 15.81
C HIS A 567 -7.54 13.07 14.90
N TRP A 568 -6.95 12.29 14.00
CA TRP A 568 -7.65 11.38 13.10
C TRP A 568 -8.40 10.29 13.87
N THR A 569 -7.72 9.62 14.81
CA THR A 569 -8.35 8.60 15.67
C THR A 569 -9.47 9.19 16.52
N ILE A 570 -9.32 10.43 17.00
CA ILE A 570 -10.39 11.16 17.71
C ILE A 570 -11.62 11.38 16.80
N LEU A 571 -11.41 11.93 15.60
CA LEU A 571 -12.49 12.17 14.64
C LEU A 571 -13.20 10.88 14.23
N MET A 572 -12.49 9.75 14.24
CA MET A 572 -13.02 8.45 13.84
C MET A 572 -13.77 7.76 14.97
N TRP A 573 -13.26 7.80 16.21
CA TRP A 573 -13.67 6.86 17.26
C TRP A 573 -14.15 7.49 18.58
N TYR A 574 -14.15 8.82 18.72
CA TYR A 574 -14.55 9.47 19.97
C TYR A 574 -15.57 10.56 19.72
N LYS A 575 -16.57 10.70 20.61
CA LYS A 575 -17.60 11.73 20.46
C LYS A 575 -17.02 13.14 20.59
N HIS A 576 -17.36 13.99 19.64
CA HIS A 576 -16.96 15.39 19.56
C HIS A 576 -18.08 16.27 18.97
N SER A 577 -17.87 17.58 18.92
CA SER A 577 -18.86 18.58 18.45
C SER A 577 -19.32 18.43 16.98
N ARG A 578 -18.79 17.45 16.25
CA ARG A 578 -19.15 17.16 14.85
C ARG A 578 -19.76 15.77 14.67
N SER A 579 -19.80 14.97 15.73
CA SER A 579 -20.32 13.59 15.70
C SER A 579 -21.80 13.50 15.31
N GLU A 580 -22.57 14.55 15.60
CA GLU A 580 -24.00 14.61 15.31
C GLU A 580 -24.29 15.05 13.86
N SER A 581 -23.29 15.50 13.11
CA SER A 581 -23.44 15.95 11.72
C SER A 581 -22.43 15.26 10.80
N PRO A 582 -22.81 14.14 10.16
CA PRO A 582 -21.95 13.41 9.22
C PRO A 582 -21.42 14.29 8.09
N ALA A 583 -22.24 15.20 7.56
CA ALA A 583 -21.82 16.13 6.51
C ALA A 583 -20.72 17.10 6.99
N ALA A 584 -20.88 17.70 8.16
CA ALA A 584 -19.86 18.60 8.72
C ALA A 584 -18.57 17.85 9.09
N LEU A 585 -18.67 16.60 9.58
CA LEU A 585 -17.51 15.77 9.83
C LEU A 585 -16.77 15.43 8.52
N GLN A 586 -17.50 15.03 7.49
CA GLN A 586 -16.92 14.73 6.17
C GLN A 586 -16.22 15.94 5.57
N GLU A 587 -16.82 17.13 5.66
CA GLU A 587 -16.23 18.39 5.21
C GLU A 587 -14.91 18.68 5.94
N VAL A 588 -14.90 18.57 7.28
CA VAL A 588 -13.67 18.80 8.08
C VAL A 588 -12.57 17.80 7.71
N VAL A 589 -12.91 16.52 7.54
CA VAL A 589 -11.96 15.48 7.14
C VAL A 589 -11.40 15.79 5.75
N LEU A 590 -12.27 16.10 4.79
CA LEU A 590 -11.87 16.41 3.43
C LEU A 590 -10.94 17.63 3.38
N GLU A 591 -11.37 18.75 3.96
CA GLU A 591 -10.65 20.02 3.92
C GLU A 591 -9.33 19.98 4.72
N THR A 592 -9.27 19.21 5.81
CA THR A 592 -8.07 19.15 6.66
C THR A 592 -7.08 18.08 6.23
N TYR A 593 -7.57 16.90 5.82
CA TYR A 593 -6.74 15.71 5.66
C TYR A 593 -6.62 15.21 4.23
N ASP A 594 -7.62 15.41 3.36
CA ASP A 594 -7.62 14.83 2.01
C ASP A 594 -7.42 15.86 0.89
N LYS A 595 -7.67 17.15 1.15
CA LYS A 595 -7.55 18.23 0.16
C LYS A 595 -6.10 18.41 -0.31
N PHE A 596 -5.93 18.47 -1.63
CA PHE A 596 -4.68 18.75 -2.31
C PHE A 596 -4.91 19.62 -3.55
N SER A 597 -3.86 20.24 -4.05
CA SER A 597 -3.79 21.02 -5.28
C SER A 597 -2.47 20.73 -6.00
N ASP A 598 -2.45 20.81 -7.33
CA ASP A 598 -1.23 20.70 -8.13
C ASP A 598 -0.56 22.09 -8.25
N THR A 599 0.66 22.21 -7.71
CA THR A 599 1.51 23.39 -7.86
C THR A 599 2.79 22.98 -8.58
N LEU A 600 2.96 23.42 -9.84
CA LEU A 600 4.15 23.18 -10.66
C LEU A 600 4.52 21.68 -10.80
N GLY A 601 3.52 20.80 -10.87
CA GLY A 601 3.71 19.35 -11.02
C GLY A 601 3.90 18.61 -9.68
N TYR A 602 3.67 19.30 -8.56
CA TYR A 602 3.74 18.74 -7.21
C TYR A 602 2.41 18.87 -6.49
N ASP A 603 1.95 17.79 -5.87
CA ASP A 603 0.79 17.84 -4.98
C ASP A 603 1.14 18.63 -3.71
N THR A 604 0.39 19.69 -3.46
CA THR A 604 0.50 20.57 -2.30
C THR A 604 -0.81 20.65 -1.53
N GLY A 605 -0.78 20.98 -0.25
CA GLY A 605 -1.99 21.15 0.56
C GLY A 605 -1.71 21.39 2.03
N GLY A 606 -2.66 20.99 2.88
CA GLY A 606 -2.51 21.07 4.34
C GLY A 606 -2.74 22.47 4.93
N ASP A 607 -3.44 23.37 4.24
CA ASP A 607 -3.68 24.75 4.72
C ASP A 607 -4.45 24.80 6.04
N ASN A 608 -5.44 23.92 6.21
CA ASN A 608 -6.16 23.80 7.49
C ASN A 608 -5.29 23.21 8.58
N LYS A 609 -4.44 22.21 8.28
CA LYS A 609 -3.44 21.71 9.23
C LYS A 609 -2.51 22.83 9.66
N PHE A 610 -2.02 23.61 8.71
CA PHE A 610 -1.12 24.72 8.95
C PHE A 610 -1.75 25.77 9.86
N SER A 611 -2.98 26.19 9.53
CA SER A 611 -3.75 27.15 10.33
C SER A 611 -3.99 26.63 11.75
N ASN A 612 -4.36 25.35 11.88
CA ASN A 612 -4.57 24.71 13.17
C ASN A 612 -3.29 24.68 14.01
N MET A 613 -2.15 24.27 13.43
CA MET A 613 -0.87 24.24 14.13
C MET A 613 -0.39 25.64 14.49
N LEU A 614 -0.59 26.63 13.63
CA LEU A 614 -0.16 28.02 13.86
C LEU A 614 -0.97 28.72 14.96
N LEU A 615 -2.28 28.49 15.00
CA LEU A 615 -3.20 29.13 15.96
C LEU A 615 -3.33 28.33 17.27
N GLY A 616 -2.91 27.07 17.28
CA GLY A 616 -3.23 26.11 18.34
C GLY A 616 -4.71 25.71 18.34
N ALA A 617 -5.32 25.67 17.15
CA ALA A 617 -6.71 25.27 16.99
C ALA A 617 -6.84 23.75 16.79
N LEU A 618 -7.99 23.22 17.16
CA LEU A 618 -8.32 21.80 17.03
C LEU A 618 -9.37 21.62 15.93
N PRO A 619 -9.32 20.53 15.13
CA PRO A 619 -10.34 20.25 14.11
C PRO A 619 -11.70 19.86 14.71
N PHE A 620 -11.77 19.71 16.03
CA PHE A 620 -12.96 19.44 16.83
C PHE A 620 -13.04 20.44 17.99
N ALA A 621 -14.22 21.01 18.27
CA ALA A 621 -14.36 22.07 19.27
C ALA A 621 -14.68 21.53 20.68
N LYS A 622 -15.57 20.53 20.77
CA LYS A 622 -15.93 19.85 22.04
C LYS A 622 -15.57 18.38 21.94
N LEU A 623 -15.05 17.79 23.02
CA LEU A 623 -14.72 16.36 23.15
C LEU A 623 -15.37 15.81 24.41
N SER A 624 -15.98 14.62 24.33
CA SER A 624 -16.55 13.94 25.50
C SER A 624 -15.46 13.38 26.42
N SER A 625 -14.35 12.89 25.84
CA SER A 625 -13.24 12.31 26.58
C SER A 625 -12.36 13.38 27.20
N GLU A 626 -12.43 13.50 28.53
CA GLU A 626 -11.66 14.49 29.28
C GLU A 626 -10.13 14.27 29.20
N PRO A 627 -9.58 13.03 29.23
CA PRO A 627 -8.15 12.80 29.00
C PRO A 627 -7.68 13.26 27.62
N LEU A 628 -8.43 12.93 26.55
CA LEU A 628 -8.08 13.32 25.19
C LEU A 628 -8.18 14.83 25.01
N LYS A 629 -9.18 15.47 25.62
CA LYS A 629 -9.32 16.94 25.63
C LYS A 629 -8.12 17.62 26.31
N ARG A 630 -7.65 17.10 27.46
CA ARG A 630 -6.44 17.62 28.13
C ARG A 630 -5.20 17.45 27.28
N LEU A 631 -5.02 16.26 26.70
CA LEU A 631 -3.87 15.96 25.86
C LEU A 631 -3.83 16.84 24.60
N THR A 632 -4.93 16.90 23.85
CA THR A 632 -5.04 17.68 22.60
C THR A 632 -4.82 19.17 22.84
N LYS A 633 -5.34 19.75 23.93
CA LYS A 633 -5.05 21.14 24.31
C LYS A 633 -3.57 21.39 24.58
N LYS A 634 -2.90 20.50 25.32
CA LYS A 634 -1.44 20.60 25.57
C LYS A 634 -0.64 20.50 24.28
N LEU A 635 -0.97 19.54 23.40
CA LEU A 635 -0.30 19.36 22.12
C LEU A 635 -0.54 20.55 21.18
N ALA A 636 -1.76 21.09 21.13
CA ALA A 636 -2.06 22.29 20.34
C ALA A 636 -1.22 23.49 20.79
N GLY A 637 -1.03 23.68 22.11
CA GLY A 637 -0.11 24.69 22.65
C GLY A 637 1.34 24.46 22.22
N ILE A 638 1.83 23.22 22.32
CA ILE A 638 3.19 22.85 21.88
C ILE A 638 3.39 23.13 20.38
N CYS A 639 2.42 22.77 19.53
CA CYS A 639 2.47 23.03 18.10
C CYS A 639 2.42 24.53 17.79
N LYS A 640 1.53 25.28 18.46
CA LYS A 640 1.44 26.74 18.36
C LYS A 640 2.78 27.40 18.63
N GLU A 641 3.41 27.06 19.75
CA GLU A 641 4.72 27.61 20.11
C GLU A 641 5.80 27.19 19.11
N HIS A 642 5.79 25.95 18.63
CA HIS A 642 6.72 25.49 17.60
C HIS A 642 6.60 26.29 16.30
N TYR A 643 5.37 26.52 15.82
CA TYR A 643 5.10 27.26 14.58
C TYR A 643 5.33 28.77 14.71
N ASN A 644 5.26 29.32 15.93
CA ASN A 644 5.48 30.73 16.21
C ASN A 644 6.92 31.09 16.64
N ALA A 645 7.76 30.09 16.92
CA ALA A 645 9.18 30.29 17.22
C ALA A 645 9.92 30.96 16.06
N SER A 646 10.84 31.88 16.38
CA SER A 646 11.55 32.70 15.39
C SER A 646 12.27 31.87 14.32
N SER A 647 12.97 30.80 14.71
CA SER A 647 13.64 29.92 13.73
C SER A 647 12.67 29.22 12.76
N THR A 648 11.45 28.91 13.21
CA THR A 648 10.44 28.26 12.35
C THR A 648 9.82 29.28 11.39
N LYS A 649 9.63 30.53 11.84
CA LYS A 649 9.21 31.65 10.99
C LYS A 649 10.25 31.95 9.90
N GLU A 650 11.53 32.00 10.27
CA GLU A 650 12.64 32.16 9.31
C GLU A 650 12.69 31.02 8.29
N GLN A 651 12.56 29.76 8.75
CA GLN A 651 12.51 28.60 7.86
C GLN A 651 11.34 28.72 6.87
N ARG A 652 10.17 29.15 7.34
CA ARG A 652 9.00 29.36 6.49
C ARG A 652 9.23 30.46 5.46
N ALA A 653 9.79 31.58 5.86
CA ALA A 653 10.11 32.68 4.94
C ALA A 653 11.06 32.21 3.81
N LYS A 654 12.09 31.43 4.16
CA LYS A 654 13.00 30.81 3.16
C LYS A 654 12.28 29.83 2.23
N LEU A 655 11.38 29.01 2.77
CA LEU A 655 10.61 28.05 1.95
C LEU A 655 9.60 28.73 1.04
N GLU A 656 9.00 29.85 1.47
CA GLU A 656 8.10 30.65 0.63
C GLU A 656 8.89 31.31 -0.51
N ASP A 657 10.05 31.90 -0.23
CA ASP A 657 10.93 32.46 -1.28
C ASP A 657 11.37 31.39 -2.30
N ILE A 658 11.76 30.19 -1.83
CA ILE A 658 12.06 29.07 -2.72
C ILE A 658 10.84 28.76 -3.59
N LYS A 659 9.66 28.64 -2.98
CA LYS A 659 8.39 28.30 -3.67
C LYS A 659 8.03 29.33 -4.73
N ASP A 660 8.16 30.61 -4.44
CA ASP A 660 7.86 31.73 -5.36
C ASP A 660 8.86 31.82 -6.53
N ASN A 661 10.04 31.19 -6.38
CA ASN A 661 11.08 31.16 -7.40
C ASN A 661 11.14 29.82 -8.17
N ILE A 662 10.32 28.82 -7.83
CA ILE A 662 10.23 27.57 -8.61
C ILE A 662 9.70 27.89 -10.02
N GLY A 663 10.48 27.55 -11.05
CA GLY A 663 10.09 27.69 -12.46
C GLY A 663 10.52 28.99 -13.14
N LYS A 664 11.22 29.90 -12.44
CA LYS A 664 11.96 31.01 -13.08
C LYS A 664 13.34 30.47 -13.47
N GLU A 665 13.73 30.52 -14.74
CA GLU A 665 15.10 30.15 -15.15
C GLU A 665 16.12 30.95 -14.34
N PRO A 666 17.11 30.31 -13.70
CA PRO A 666 18.20 31.07 -13.12
C PRO A 666 19.01 31.71 -14.26
N PRO A 667 19.43 32.98 -14.15
CA PRO A 667 20.43 33.51 -15.07
C PRO A 667 21.68 32.62 -15.01
N SER A 668 22.26 32.33 -16.17
CA SER A 668 23.43 31.46 -16.33
C SER A 668 24.53 31.81 -15.32
N GLN A 669 24.64 31.02 -14.27
CA GLN A 669 25.80 30.96 -13.39
C GLN A 669 26.15 29.51 -13.15
N ASP A 670 27.46 29.25 -13.13
CA ASP A 670 28.10 27.97 -12.87
C ASP A 670 27.49 27.22 -11.67
N PRO A 671 27.59 25.88 -11.62
CA PRO A 671 26.91 25.07 -10.61
C PRO A 671 27.21 25.57 -9.19
N VAL A 672 26.21 26.20 -8.59
CA VAL A 672 26.26 26.68 -7.21
C VAL A 672 26.36 25.45 -6.30
N ALA A 673 27.42 25.40 -5.50
CA ALA A 673 27.59 24.38 -4.47
C ALA A 673 26.34 24.31 -3.57
N PRO A 674 25.96 23.11 -3.07
CA PRO A 674 24.81 22.98 -2.20
C PRO A 674 24.94 23.91 -1.00
N VAL A 675 23.88 24.66 -0.71
CA VAL A 675 23.81 25.55 0.45
C VAL A 675 23.94 24.71 1.73
N GLU A 676 25.13 24.73 2.32
CA GLU A 676 25.34 24.27 3.69
C GLU A 676 24.58 25.19 4.64
N ILE A 677 23.46 24.70 5.17
CA ILE A 677 22.88 25.30 6.38
C ILE A 677 23.61 24.69 7.56
N ASP A 678 24.58 25.44 8.06
CA ASP A 678 25.39 25.08 9.20
C ASP A 678 24.51 24.96 10.45
N ILE A 679 24.31 23.74 10.94
CA ILE A 679 23.68 23.47 12.24
C ILE A 679 24.81 23.07 13.16
N PHE A 680 25.45 24.06 13.77
CA PHE A 680 26.32 23.84 14.92
C PHE A 680 25.53 23.13 16.02
N VAL A 681 25.82 21.84 16.17
CA VAL A 681 25.60 21.09 17.41
C VAL A 681 26.87 21.31 18.21
N ARG A 682 26.87 22.26 19.15
CA ARG A 682 27.75 22.09 20.31
C ARG A 682 27.19 20.87 21.05
N GLY A 683 28.02 19.85 21.18
CA GLY A 683 27.68 18.66 21.95
C GLY A 683 27.36 19.09 23.37
N ASP A 684 26.31 18.50 23.94
CA ASP A 684 26.18 18.44 25.37
C ASP A 684 27.37 17.60 25.87
N ASP A 685 28.31 18.24 26.54
CA ASP A 685 29.38 17.57 27.26
C ASP A 685 28.78 16.66 28.35
N PRO A 686 29.29 15.44 28.51
CA PRO A 686 28.86 14.56 29.58
C PRO A 686 29.55 14.94 30.90
N ALA A 687 28.72 15.30 31.88
CA ALA A 687 28.95 15.12 33.31
C ALA A 687 30.09 15.90 33.99
N GLU A 688 29.71 16.93 34.75
CA GLU A 688 30.33 17.23 36.05
C GLU A 688 29.30 16.96 37.15
N HIS A 689 29.48 15.87 37.89
CA HIS A 689 29.50 15.91 39.35
C HIS A 689 29.92 14.55 39.95
N SER A 690 30.91 14.69 40.84
CA SER A 690 31.24 13.86 42.00
C SER A 690 31.68 12.41 41.78
N GLY A 691 32.99 12.22 41.68
CA GLY A 691 33.68 11.12 42.35
C GLY A 691 34.51 11.68 43.49
N SER A 692 34.04 11.56 44.74
CA SER A 692 34.91 11.58 45.91
C SER A 692 34.75 10.23 46.61
N GLN A 693 35.90 9.64 46.91
CA GLN A 693 36.11 8.29 47.40
C GLN A 693 35.48 8.10 48.79
N GLY A 694 34.91 6.91 49.01
CA GLY A 694 34.67 6.40 50.35
C GLY A 694 35.95 5.79 50.92
N GLY A 695 36.28 6.14 52.17
CA GLY A 695 37.37 5.53 52.93
C GLY A 695 37.46 6.02 54.37
N VAL A 696 36.79 5.29 55.28
CA VAL A 696 37.26 4.84 56.61
C VAL A 696 37.38 5.85 57.80
N GLU A 697 36.67 5.48 58.89
CA GLU A 697 36.93 5.62 60.35
C GLU A 697 36.55 6.85 61.23
N SER A 698 35.96 6.48 62.40
CA SER A 698 35.89 7.14 63.73
C SER A 698 34.89 8.31 63.87
N SER A 699 33.90 8.37 64.78
CA SER A 699 33.76 8.22 66.25
C SER A 699 33.43 9.59 66.90
N GLY A 700 32.45 9.64 67.82
CA GLY A 700 32.17 10.77 68.74
C GLY A 700 30.96 11.64 68.35
N GLU A 701 29.86 11.62 69.11
CA GLU A 701 29.47 12.56 70.20
C GLU A 701 28.59 13.72 69.65
N GLU A 702 27.27 13.75 69.94
CA GLU A 702 26.56 14.43 71.05
C GLU A 702 26.13 15.89 70.74
N GLY A 703 24.95 16.29 71.23
CA GLY A 703 24.41 17.67 71.26
C GLY A 703 23.30 17.93 70.23
N ASP A 704 21.99 17.83 70.48
CA ASP A 704 21.10 18.48 71.48
C ASP A 704 20.51 19.83 71.00
N GLU A 705 19.17 19.95 71.15
CA GLU A 705 18.29 21.15 71.31
C GLU A 705 18.45 22.39 70.38
N SER A 706 17.47 23.24 70.04
CA SER A 706 16.06 23.46 70.42
C SER A 706 15.43 24.49 69.44
N SER A 707 14.09 24.57 69.50
CA SER A 707 13.14 25.66 69.20
C SER A 707 13.58 27.02 68.64
N GLY A 708 12.73 27.58 67.77
CA GLY A 708 12.62 29.02 67.50
C GLY A 708 11.37 29.36 66.69
N GLU A 709 10.37 29.88 67.39
CA GLU A 709 9.04 30.34 66.95
C GLU A 709 9.05 31.74 66.28
N GLU A 710 7.97 31.96 65.51
CA GLU A 710 7.19 33.21 65.34
C GLU A 710 7.73 34.47 64.63
N GLY A 711 6.79 35.11 63.91
CA GLY A 711 6.93 36.42 63.27
C GLY A 711 5.83 36.69 62.23
N ASP A 712 4.61 36.88 62.72
CA ASP A 712 3.42 37.38 62.00
C ASP A 712 3.46 38.92 61.92
N GLU A 713 2.98 39.54 60.84
CA GLU A 713 2.53 40.94 60.84
C GLU A 713 1.62 41.25 59.62
N SER A 714 0.34 41.48 59.92
CA SER A 714 -0.71 42.11 59.11
C SER A 714 -0.54 43.64 59.06
N SER A 715 -0.92 44.42 58.05
CA SER A 715 -2.29 44.84 57.66
C SER A 715 -2.19 46.24 57.00
N GLY A 716 -3.18 46.67 56.21
CA GLY A 716 -3.33 48.08 55.81
C GLY A 716 -4.13 48.29 54.52
N GLU A 717 -5.39 48.68 54.68
CA GLU A 717 -6.40 48.99 53.66
C GLU A 717 -6.24 50.39 53.01
N GLU A 718 -6.72 50.57 51.77
CA GLU A 718 -7.89 51.40 51.37
C GLU A 718 -7.87 51.70 49.86
N GLY A 719 -9.07 51.78 49.27
CA GLY A 719 -9.30 51.74 47.82
C GLY A 719 -9.42 53.09 47.11
N ASP A 720 -9.56 53.02 45.78
CA ASP A 720 -10.29 54.02 44.99
C ASP A 720 -10.75 53.42 43.64
N GLU A 721 -11.95 53.79 43.21
CA GLU A 721 -12.56 53.42 41.94
C GLU A 721 -12.09 54.39 40.83
N SER A 722 -11.66 53.89 39.66
CA SER A 722 -12.11 54.44 38.37
C SER A 722 -11.61 53.64 37.15
N SER A 723 -12.58 53.37 36.28
CA SER A 723 -12.55 53.19 34.83
C SER A 723 -11.22 53.07 34.06
N GLY A 724 -11.16 52.06 33.17
CA GLY A 724 -10.71 52.29 31.79
C GLY A 724 -9.71 51.27 31.24
N GLY A 725 -10.11 50.61 30.16
CA GLY A 725 -9.19 50.17 29.11
C GLY A 725 -8.61 48.77 29.25
N GLU A 726 -9.23 47.83 28.55
CA GLU A 726 -8.51 46.71 27.94
C GLU A 726 -7.28 47.25 27.22
N ASP A 727 -6.08 46.78 27.57
CA ASP A 727 -4.98 46.84 26.62
C ASP A 727 -4.27 45.49 26.52
N ALA A 728 -4.39 44.96 25.32
CA ALA A 728 -3.75 43.77 24.84
C ALA A 728 -2.24 44.03 24.73
N ARG A 729 -1.44 43.14 25.32
CA ARG A 729 -0.14 42.65 24.80
C ARG A 729 0.54 41.81 25.89
N ALA A 730 0.08 40.57 26.05
CA ALA A 730 0.99 39.52 26.51
C ALA A 730 2.02 39.32 25.39
N LEU A 731 3.17 39.98 25.53
CA LEU A 731 4.37 39.78 24.72
C LEU A 731 4.65 38.27 24.62
N LEU A 732 4.38 37.69 23.45
CA LEU A 732 4.88 36.38 23.08
C LEU A 732 6.40 36.49 23.08
N ASP A 733 7.05 35.85 24.04
CA ASP A 733 8.50 35.66 24.07
C ASP A 733 8.94 35.00 22.75
N THR A 734 9.46 35.82 21.82
CA THR A 734 9.94 35.39 20.51
C THR A 734 11.33 34.75 20.59
N SER A 735 11.94 34.66 21.76
CA SER A 735 13.21 33.95 21.99
C SER A 735 13.03 32.43 22.22
N ALA A 736 11.79 31.97 22.39
CA ALA A 736 11.50 30.58 22.71
C ALA A 736 11.96 29.61 21.60
N LYS A 737 12.84 28.68 21.97
CA LYS A 737 13.29 27.59 21.09
C LYS A 737 12.09 26.74 20.64
N PRO A 738 12.01 26.33 19.35
CA PRO A 738 10.91 25.52 18.84
C PRO A 738 10.75 24.18 19.59
N LYS A 739 9.54 23.94 20.12
CA LYS A 739 9.27 22.79 21.01
C LYS A 739 9.27 21.41 20.35
N LEU A 740 9.08 21.31 19.02
CA LEU A 740 9.11 20.03 18.28
C LEU A 740 10.48 19.64 17.71
N ARG A 741 11.60 20.25 18.15
CA ARG A 741 12.95 19.80 17.74
C ARG A 741 13.34 18.42 18.27
N GLY A 742 12.66 17.94 19.31
CA GLY A 742 12.83 16.62 19.89
C GLY A 742 11.58 16.17 20.63
N HIS A 743 11.55 14.92 21.07
CA HIS A 743 10.34 14.28 21.62
C HIS A 743 10.01 14.70 23.07
N SER A 744 10.89 15.42 23.77
CA SER A 744 10.75 15.70 25.22
C SER A 744 9.44 16.38 25.61
N TRP A 745 9.06 17.46 24.89
CA TRP A 745 7.84 18.22 25.19
C TRP A 745 6.56 17.40 24.98
N ILE A 746 6.48 16.66 23.87
CA ILE A 746 5.34 15.77 23.59
C ILE A 746 5.29 14.67 24.65
N LEU A 747 6.39 13.98 24.93
CA LEU A 747 6.42 12.92 25.96
C LEU A 747 6.03 13.45 27.35
N LYS A 748 6.37 14.70 27.70
CA LYS A 748 5.93 15.32 28.95
C LYS A 748 4.42 15.57 28.95
N ALA A 749 3.84 16.00 27.82
CA ALA A 749 2.40 16.17 27.69
C ALA A 749 1.65 14.84 27.87
N PHE A 750 2.10 13.77 27.21
CA PHE A 750 1.54 12.42 27.35
C PHE A 750 1.67 11.90 28.79
N ARG A 751 2.89 11.90 29.35
CA ARG A 751 3.14 11.42 30.73
C ARG A 751 2.28 12.13 31.77
N SER A 752 2.16 13.46 31.67
CA SER A 752 1.35 14.24 32.61
C SER A 752 -0.14 13.87 32.56
N VAL A 753 -0.67 13.49 31.38
CA VAL A 753 -2.06 13.01 31.27
C VAL A 753 -2.17 11.57 31.78
N ILE A 754 -1.20 10.71 31.48
CA ILE A 754 -1.14 9.33 32.01
C ILE A 754 -1.11 9.34 33.53
N GLU A 755 -0.18 10.05 34.16
CA GLU A 755 -0.08 10.16 35.62
C GLU A 755 -1.38 10.69 36.25
N ASN A 756 -2.07 11.62 35.60
CA ASN A 756 -3.37 12.10 36.08
C ASN A 756 -4.45 11.01 36.02
N MET A 757 -4.52 10.26 34.91
CA MET A 757 -5.43 9.12 34.79
C MET A 757 -5.11 8.02 35.81
N GLU A 758 -3.82 7.77 36.08
CA GLU A 758 -3.38 6.75 37.03
C GLU A 758 -3.64 7.14 38.49
N LYS A 759 -3.47 8.42 38.85
CA LYS A 759 -3.81 8.93 40.19
C LYS A 759 -5.31 8.92 40.46
N ASN A 760 -6.12 9.12 39.42
CA ASN A 760 -7.58 9.10 39.51
C ASN A 760 -8.19 7.69 39.41
N ARG A 761 -7.37 6.62 39.44
CA ARG A 761 -7.78 5.20 39.24
C ARG A 761 -8.86 4.66 40.18
N TYR A 762 -9.31 5.41 41.18
CA TYR A 762 -10.45 5.04 42.02
C TYR A 762 -11.83 5.34 41.39
N THR A 763 -11.90 5.93 40.18
CA THR A 763 -13.16 6.03 39.41
C THR A 763 -12.96 5.58 37.96
N GLN A 764 -13.71 4.54 37.57
CA GLN A 764 -13.86 3.87 36.27
C GLN A 764 -12.92 4.31 35.12
N ILE A 765 -12.07 3.40 34.63
CA ILE A 765 -11.66 3.45 33.22
C ILE A 765 -12.94 3.29 32.38
N THR A 766 -13.45 4.39 31.84
CA THR A 766 -14.65 4.39 31.01
C THR A 766 -14.27 3.98 29.59
N ILE A 767 -15.07 3.08 29.03
CA ILE A 767 -15.05 2.80 27.59
C ILE A 767 -15.76 3.99 26.94
N ASP A 768 -14.97 4.98 26.52
CA ASP A 768 -15.42 6.27 25.96
C ASP A 768 -15.32 6.32 24.43
N LYS A 769 -14.93 5.21 23.82
CA LYS A 769 -14.85 5.00 22.39
C LYS A 769 -16.22 4.60 21.83
N VAL A 770 -16.57 5.08 20.64
CA VAL A 770 -17.80 4.64 19.95
C VAL A 770 -17.62 3.28 19.28
N ASP A 771 -18.72 2.53 19.13
CA ASP A 771 -18.69 1.15 18.61
C ASP A 771 -18.41 1.05 17.10
N LYS A 772 -18.68 2.13 16.36
CA LYS A 772 -18.53 2.19 14.90
C LYS A 772 -17.76 3.45 14.48
N PRO A 773 -16.97 3.39 13.41
CA PRO A 773 -16.25 4.56 12.92
C PRO A 773 -17.25 5.63 12.46
N GLN A 774 -16.99 6.89 12.85
CA GLN A 774 -17.87 8.02 12.56
C GLN A 774 -17.79 8.50 11.11
N PHE A 775 -16.74 8.13 10.38
CA PHE A 775 -16.59 8.38 8.95
C PHE A 775 -15.79 7.25 8.29
N THR A 776 -15.92 7.13 6.98
CA THR A 776 -15.10 6.21 6.18
C THR A 776 -13.99 7.00 5.49
N PRO A 777 -12.70 6.64 5.66
CA PRO A 777 -11.60 7.30 4.97
C PRO A 777 -11.75 7.22 3.45
N ALA A 778 -11.33 8.28 2.74
CA ALA A 778 -11.10 8.17 1.30
C ALA A 778 -10.04 7.07 1.06
N THR A 779 -10.36 6.09 0.21
CA THR A 779 -9.55 4.89 0.02
C THR A 779 -8.11 5.25 -0.41
N GLU A 780 -7.08 4.57 0.14
CA GLU A 780 -5.65 4.79 -0.14
C GLU A 780 -5.27 4.80 -1.64
N SER A 781 -6.16 4.31 -2.52
CA SER A 781 -6.00 4.39 -3.98
C SER A 781 -5.91 5.82 -4.52
N ALA A 782 -6.45 6.82 -3.82
CA ALA A 782 -6.31 8.22 -4.20
C ALA A 782 -4.93 8.79 -3.82
N THR A 783 -4.29 8.26 -2.77
CA THR A 783 -3.11 8.88 -2.17
C THR A 783 -1.79 8.26 -2.65
N GLN A 784 -1.76 6.97 -3.01
CA GLN A 784 -0.58 6.40 -3.71
C GLN A 784 -0.43 6.96 -5.15
N GLN A 785 -1.49 7.59 -5.69
CA GLN A 785 -1.40 8.38 -6.92
C GLN A 785 -0.62 9.68 -6.74
N SER A 786 -0.26 10.11 -5.51
CA SER A 786 0.52 11.32 -5.26
C SER A 786 2.01 11.22 -5.68
N THR A 787 2.44 10.07 -6.19
CA THR A 787 3.72 9.95 -6.93
C THR A 787 3.54 9.99 -8.45
N ARG A 788 2.31 10.18 -8.94
CA ARG A 788 1.97 10.27 -10.36
C ARG A 788 1.39 11.65 -10.64
N SER A 789 2.24 12.53 -11.13
CA SER A 789 1.83 13.69 -11.92
C SER A 789 0.89 13.26 -13.05
N ARG A 790 -0.41 13.48 -12.88
CA ARG A 790 -1.36 13.79 -13.96
C ARG A 790 -2.68 14.35 -13.40
N LYS A 791 -2.98 15.56 -13.85
CA LYS A 791 -4.22 16.34 -13.69
C LYS A 791 -5.47 15.49 -13.89
N ARG A 792 -6.42 15.56 -12.96
CA ARG A 792 -7.85 15.26 -13.21
C ARG A 792 -8.57 16.56 -13.59
N PRO A 793 -9.71 16.49 -14.32
CA PRO A 793 -10.36 17.66 -14.89
C PRO A 793 -10.81 18.64 -13.80
N SER A 794 -10.58 19.92 -14.04
CA SER A 794 -11.09 21.02 -13.23
C SER A 794 -12.59 20.88 -13.02
N GLN A 795 -13.05 20.87 -11.77
CA GLN A 795 -14.43 21.17 -11.43
C GLN A 795 -14.72 22.60 -11.89
N SER A 796 -15.44 22.74 -13.00
CA SER A 796 -15.98 24.04 -13.42
C SER A 796 -17.00 24.48 -12.37
N SER A 797 -16.72 25.62 -11.76
CA SER A 797 -17.64 26.43 -10.98
C SER A 797 -18.95 26.64 -11.74
N ASN A 798 -20.06 26.24 -11.13
CA ASN A 798 -21.39 26.67 -11.54
C ASN A 798 -21.52 28.17 -11.30
N GLU A 799 -21.28 28.97 -12.33
CA GLU A 799 -21.82 30.32 -12.40
C GLU A 799 -23.18 30.29 -13.10
N SER A 800 -24.16 30.73 -12.33
CA SER A 800 -25.50 31.10 -12.71
C SER A 800 -25.53 31.97 -13.97
N ASN A 801 -26.30 31.56 -14.97
CA ASN A 801 -26.91 32.50 -15.89
C ASN A 801 -28.38 32.18 -16.16
N ARG A 802 -29.17 33.23 -16.04
CA ARG A 802 -30.63 33.30 -16.04
C ARG A 802 -31.12 33.71 -17.43
N SER A 803 -32.31 33.25 -17.80
CA SER A 803 -33.15 33.68 -18.95
C SER A 803 -32.75 33.01 -20.28
N SER A 804 -33.65 32.48 -21.11
CA SER A 804 -34.99 32.95 -21.45
C SER A 804 -35.82 31.86 -22.15
N LYS A 805 -37.15 31.99 -22.03
CA LYS A 805 -38.21 31.22 -22.68
C LYS A 805 -38.02 31.05 -24.19
N ARG A 806 -38.39 29.87 -24.72
CA ARG A 806 -39.38 29.78 -25.81
C ARG A 806 -40.01 28.39 -25.94
N GLN A 807 -41.33 28.36 -25.87
CA GLN A 807 -42.23 27.28 -26.23
C GLN A 807 -42.19 26.99 -27.74
N ARG A 808 -42.41 25.72 -28.13
CA ARG A 808 -43.39 25.31 -29.17
C ARG A 808 -43.40 23.77 -29.32
N THR A 809 -44.45 23.10 -28.83
CA THR A 809 -45.64 22.58 -29.56
C THR A 809 -45.51 21.13 -30.06
N THR A 810 -46.12 20.23 -29.28
CA THR A 810 -47.17 19.26 -29.67
C THR A 810 -47.24 18.72 -31.12
N LYS A 811 -47.16 17.40 -31.22
CA LYS A 811 -48.08 16.44 -31.89
C LYS A 811 -47.56 15.03 -31.50
N GLY A 812 -48.27 14.11 -30.85
CA GLY A 812 -49.69 13.78 -30.93
C GLY A 812 -49.88 12.68 -31.97
N VAL A 813 -49.96 11.41 -31.54
CA VAL A 813 -51.08 10.47 -31.78
C VAL A 813 -50.73 9.07 -31.24
N ARG A 814 -51.73 8.54 -30.52
CA ARG A 814 -51.94 7.24 -29.88
C ARG A 814 -52.61 6.27 -30.86
N THR A 815 -52.45 4.97 -30.61
CA THR A 815 -53.52 3.95 -30.67
C THR A 815 -53.19 2.90 -29.59
N THR A 816 -53.87 2.88 -28.43
CA THR A 816 -55.09 2.10 -28.06
C THR A 816 -54.88 0.59 -28.18
N SER A 817 -55.05 -0.24 -27.15
CA SER A 817 -56.30 -0.53 -26.40
C SER A 817 -55.99 -1.29 -25.09
N SER A 818 -56.50 -0.85 -23.92
CA SER A 818 -57.66 -1.37 -23.14
C SER A 818 -57.45 -2.79 -22.56
N SER A 819 -57.85 -3.19 -21.36
CA SER A 819 -58.53 -2.67 -20.16
C SER A 819 -58.11 -3.67 -19.04
N THR A 820 -58.33 -3.57 -17.73
CA THR A 820 -59.44 -3.13 -16.89
C THR A 820 -58.90 -3.35 -15.47
N ASP A 821 -58.99 -2.35 -14.61
CA ASP A 821 -59.07 -2.54 -13.16
C ASP A 821 -60.57 -2.54 -12.81
N PRO A 822 -61.05 -3.06 -11.66
CA PRO A 822 -61.04 -2.17 -10.50
C PRO A 822 -61.05 -2.81 -9.08
N THR A 823 -60.87 -1.90 -8.11
CA THR A 823 -61.58 -1.74 -6.81
C THR A 823 -61.05 -2.42 -5.54
N LEU A 824 -60.37 -1.60 -4.72
CA LEU A 824 -60.81 -1.04 -3.41
C LEU A 824 -61.74 -1.87 -2.49
N GLN A 825 -61.28 -2.11 -1.26
CA GLN A 825 -61.91 -1.73 0.06
C GLN A 825 -61.16 -2.48 1.19
N THR A 826 -60.42 -1.78 2.06
CA THR A 826 -60.78 -1.25 3.41
C THR A 826 -60.99 -2.29 4.52
N ASP A 827 -60.51 -1.90 5.70
CA ASP A 827 -60.75 -2.43 7.06
C ASP A 827 -59.74 -3.47 7.59
N SER A 828 -59.44 -3.55 8.88
CA SER A 828 -59.25 -2.61 10.01
C SER A 828 -58.71 -3.47 11.17
N ASN A 829 -58.02 -2.85 12.15
CA ASN A 829 -57.76 -3.37 13.50
C ASN A 829 -56.87 -4.65 13.61
N GLU A 830 -56.10 -4.93 14.66
CA GLU A 830 -55.75 -4.31 15.93
C GLU A 830 -54.58 -5.11 16.54
N SER A 831 -53.84 -4.46 17.43
CA SER A 831 -53.31 -5.01 18.68
C SER A 831 -51.99 -5.79 18.74
N LEU A 832 -51.06 -5.15 19.49
CA LEU A 832 -50.39 -5.61 20.71
C LEU A 832 -49.10 -6.45 20.62
N ASP A 833 -48.05 -5.78 21.13
CA ASP A 833 -47.13 -6.19 22.19
C ASP A 833 -46.23 -7.42 22.05
N GLY A 834 -44.98 -7.21 22.51
CA GLY A 834 -44.42 -8.12 23.50
C GLY A 834 -42.99 -8.56 23.27
N CYS A 835 -42.06 -7.81 23.86
CA CYS A 835 -40.69 -8.20 24.14
C CYS A 835 -40.57 -9.54 24.89
N ALA A 836 -39.44 -10.22 24.67
CA ALA A 836 -38.37 -10.33 25.66
C ALA A 836 -37.03 -10.50 24.95
#